data_AF-A0A1G2FTA7-F1
#
_entry.id   AF-A0A1G2FTA7-F1
#
_cell.length_a   1.000
_cell.length_b   1.000
_cell.length_c   1.000
_cell.angle_alpha   90.00
_cell.angle_beta   90.00
_cell.angle_gamma   90.00
#
_symmetry.space_group_name_H-M   'P 1'
#
loop_
_entity.id
_entity.type
_entity.pdbx_description
1 polymer ?
#
loop_
_entity_poly.entity_id
_entity_poly.type
_entity_poly.pdbx_seq_one_letter_code
_entity_poly.pdbx_strand_id
1 'polypeptide(L)'
;IITAPEECEIGVQRIAPTCIQKGFDSGGPITCSTNCRWNTDSCVNYVCGNNVREGTEACDGNTEILSCTTLDGYKGTKTRACNPPAGTNACQWGSFGNCIPNEFCGDGTIQTSARETCEGSNLGGNTCRSLGYDKGTVSCNTNCTLNTAQCSNIDSDEPVLPGTGSVDIGIVFPGASWAARNPEDVGLKQSGVDQFVSAVRNFSSNGMVIKDGYQVASWGSLSDKNDWASAAKPVHSTLLFFAVKEGKLSGIGDRIASYVNKVLGKSLRSADLPMTFRHLSNMTSGYTLPEGPGEAWAYNDYAIKLYVRMLYDGVYGTSNANQVAINTNRLGALGFQDGSIFSSRDGYGLSTSVRDFARIGWLWANKGYWNGRQLFPKEYFDLYVNVQVPSNLPRTTGSSVDDYLGVGTIGGGNDLSSLGPGVYGANFWFNANKKLFPDLPADTYQAVGHWGTKVLTVFPSQRMVVVHWQSGTRDQSGYNRDFNSVARSLINAVVAQPEPTPTPTSKGKIIVDPTNPEWLIYENGKPFFMCGPGDPEDFLYRGTLLNDGTRSGDQLNLINKLKGTGANSIYLQAIRSHGGDGNNTHNPFINHDPTKGLNAKVLDQWESWFSEMDRNSIVIYFFFYDDSANIWNTGDIVGSAEKAFIEGIVNRFEHHKNLIWVVAEEYGEKFSATRVSNIAQVIRSADNNQHVIGVHKNESISFSEFANDPNIGQFAMQINSPSTPTEMHVEVLKAWNNASGRYNLNMSEAANQPIDSSARKMNWAAAMAGAYVTALGWTIDNTPKETLVDCGRLVNFMESTTLNKMSPRDDLASAGTQYLLANPGQSYIAYSASLSGDIGIKNMSAGTYSFKWLDILTGYSLTQTRVQVLSGTQNFKLPPGIGKEVAVFILKE
;
A
#
# COMPACT_ATOMS: atom_id res chain seq x y z
N ILE A 1 -13.79 68.59 58.16
CA ILE A 1 -14.81 67.66 57.59
C ILE A 1 -14.79 67.93 56.11
N ILE A 2 -14.31 66.99 55.29
CA ILE A 2 -14.21 67.18 53.84
C ILE A 2 -15.64 67.31 53.28
N THR A 3 -15.98 68.49 52.77
CA THR A 3 -17.28 68.77 52.14
C THR A 3 -17.09 68.97 50.65
N ALA A 4 -18.00 68.45 49.82
CA ALA A 4 -17.87 68.66 48.38
C ALA A 4 -17.89 70.18 48.07
N PRO A 5 -16.90 70.71 47.32
CA PRO A 5 -16.07 69.99 46.35
C PRO A 5 -14.61 69.71 46.77
N GLU A 6 -14.26 69.75 48.06
CA GLU A 6 -12.91 69.52 48.57
C GLU A 6 -12.47 68.05 48.46
N GLU A 7 -11.20 67.80 48.12
CA GLU A 7 -10.65 66.44 47.98
C GLU A 7 -9.79 66.00 49.17
N CYS A 8 -9.25 66.95 49.94
CA CYS A 8 -8.38 66.71 51.10
C CYS A 8 -8.39 67.93 52.04
N GLU A 9 -7.90 67.77 53.28
CA GLU A 9 -7.83 68.84 54.29
C GLU A 9 -6.42 68.83 54.92
N ILE A 10 -5.77 70.00 54.99
CA ILE A 10 -4.38 70.13 55.47
C ILE A 10 -4.30 69.76 56.97
N GLY A 11 -3.40 68.85 57.34
CA GLY A 11 -3.15 68.47 58.74
C GLY A 11 -4.02 67.34 59.28
N VAL A 12 -4.91 66.74 58.47
CA VAL A 12 -5.71 65.57 58.85
C VAL A 12 -5.07 64.30 58.27
N GLN A 13 -4.65 63.35 59.11
CA GLN A 13 -4.08 62.07 58.64
C GLN A 13 -5.18 61.13 58.13
N ARG A 14 -5.47 61.21 56.82
CA ARG A 14 -5.93 60.06 56.03
C ARG A 14 -4.81 59.67 55.07
N ILE A 15 -4.76 58.39 54.67
CA ILE A 15 -3.79 57.88 53.70
C ILE A 15 -4.03 58.63 52.38
N ALA A 16 -3.09 59.49 51.98
CA ALA A 16 -3.14 60.17 50.69
C ALA A 16 -3.09 59.12 49.56
N PRO A 17 -3.82 59.31 48.45
CA PRO A 17 -3.70 58.41 47.31
C PRO A 17 -2.27 58.46 46.77
N THR A 18 -1.78 57.36 46.23
CA THR A 18 -0.48 57.34 45.54
C THR A 18 -0.62 57.95 44.14
N CYS A 19 0.49 58.35 43.52
CA CYS A 19 0.52 58.80 42.12
C CYS A 19 -0.14 57.79 41.18
N ILE A 20 0.06 56.48 41.42
CA ILE A 20 -0.59 55.38 40.69
C ILE A 20 -2.11 55.42 40.82
N GLN A 21 -2.63 55.67 42.03
CA GLN A 21 -4.08 55.74 42.26
C GLN A 21 -4.71 56.98 41.63
N LYS A 22 -3.93 58.02 41.33
CA LYS A 22 -4.35 59.22 40.60
C LYS A 22 -4.14 59.14 39.08
N GLY A 23 -3.66 58.00 38.57
CA GLY A 23 -3.51 57.73 37.14
C GLY A 23 -2.16 58.11 36.55
N PHE A 24 -1.12 58.27 37.37
CA PHE A 24 0.27 58.51 36.96
C PHE A 24 1.11 57.25 37.17
N ASP A 25 2.18 57.05 36.42
CA ASP A 25 2.90 55.78 36.46
C ASP A 25 3.78 55.61 37.72
N SER A 26 4.37 56.70 38.25
CA SER A 26 5.08 56.70 39.54
C SER A 26 5.18 58.11 40.16
N GLY A 27 5.88 58.25 41.30
CA GLY A 27 6.16 59.57 41.89
C GLY A 27 6.31 59.58 43.40
N GLY A 28 6.56 60.79 43.94
CA GLY A 28 6.68 61.06 45.36
C GLY A 28 5.33 61.12 46.10
N PRO A 29 5.34 61.29 47.44
CA PRO A 29 4.12 61.35 48.24
C PRO A 29 3.24 62.55 47.82
N ILE A 30 1.96 62.27 47.54
CA ILE A 30 0.96 63.30 47.24
C ILE A 30 0.59 64.04 48.53
N THR A 31 0.65 65.37 48.49
CA THR A 31 0.26 66.22 49.61
C THR A 31 -1.02 67.00 49.29
N CYS A 32 -1.70 67.53 50.32
CA CYS A 32 -2.85 68.40 50.09
C CYS A 32 -2.37 69.83 49.84
N SER A 33 -2.76 70.42 48.71
CA SER A 33 -2.47 71.82 48.40
C SER A 33 -3.30 72.79 49.24
N THR A 34 -2.91 74.07 49.28
CA THR A 34 -3.63 75.15 49.98
C THR A 34 -5.04 75.40 49.46
N ASN A 35 -5.38 74.85 48.29
CA ASN A 35 -6.71 74.93 47.69
C ASN A 35 -7.56 73.68 47.95
N CYS A 36 -7.17 72.85 48.93
CA CYS A 36 -7.86 71.62 49.33
C CYS A 36 -8.04 70.59 48.18
N ARG A 37 -7.05 70.53 47.27
CA ARG A 37 -6.91 69.52 46.20
C ARG A 37 -5.60 68.74 46.36
N TRP A 38 -5.57 67.49 45.92
CA TRP A 38 -4.35 66.69 45.91
C TRP A 38 -3.31 67.29 44.95
N ASN A 39 -2.10 67.54 45.44
CA ASN A 39 -0.98 68.02 44.64
C ASN A 39 -0.24 66.84 43.98
N THR A 40 -0.28 66.78 42.65
CA THR A 40 0.35 65.73 41.83
C THR A 40 1.65 66.18 41.16
N ASP A 41 2.23 67.33 41.55
CA ASP A 41 3.46 67.87 40.92
C ASP A 41 4.68 66.97 41.12
N SER A 42 4.65 66.11 42.15
CA SER A 42 5.67 65.08 42.39
C SER A 42 5.39 63.76 41.67
N CYS A 43 4.33 63.68 40.88
CA CYS A 43 3.96 62.50 40.09
C CYS A 43 4.53 62.59 38.67
N VAL A 44 4.96 61.45 38.12
CA VAL A 44 5.68 61.35 36.85
C VAL A 44 5.02 60.32 35.93
N ASN A 45 4.99 60.62 34.63
CA ASN A 45 4.66 59.70 33.55
C ASN A 45 5.95 59.39 32.78
N TYR A 46 6.22 58.12 32.47
CA TYR A 46 7.51 57.69 31.89
C TYR A 46 7.75 58.25 30.47
N VAL A 47 9.00 58.56 30.13
CA VAL A 47 9.41 59.13 28.83
C VAL A 47 10.59 58.35 28.24
N CYS A 48 10.26 57.44 27.33
CA CYS A 48 11.20 56.69 26.50
C CYS A 48 12.13 57.63 25.69
N GLY A 49 13.45 57.44 25.81
CA GLY A 49 14.49 58.15 25.08
C GLY A 49 15.27 59.19 25.91
N ASN A 50 15.19 59.14 27.24
CA ASN A 50 15.92 60.03 28.14
C ASN A 50 17.27 59.44 28.63
N ASN A 51 17.65 58.27 28.13
CA ASN A 51 18.82 57.45 28.49
C ASN A 51 18.79 56.90 29.93
N VAL A 52 17.60 56.77 30.52
CA VAL A 52 17.41 56.18 31.85
C VAL A 52 16.29 55.16 31.75
N ARG A 53 16.60 53.87 31.93
CA ARG A 53 15.58 52.82 31.93
C ARG A 53 14.75 52.89 33.21
N GLU A 54 13.48 53.27 33.10
CA GLU A 54 12.56 53.43 34.24
C GLU A 54 11.17 52.83 33.99
N GLY A 55 10.43 52.52 35.06
CA GLY A 55 9.08 51.98 34.94
C GLY A 55 8.98 50.59 34.27
N THR A 56 8.08 50.46 33.29
CA THR A 56 7.86 49.22 32.51
C THR A 56 8.63 49.18 31.18
N GLU A 57 9.60 50.06 30.98
CA GLU A 57 10.33 50.18 29.71
C GLU A 57 11.25 48.97 29.46
N ALA A 58 11.17 48.41 28.24
CA ALA A 58 11.97 47.25 27.85
C ALA A 58 13.42 47.63 27.47
N CYS A 59 13.65 48.88 27.05
CA CYS A 59 14.93 49.52 26.73
C CYS A 59 14.79 51.06 26.79
N ASP A 60 15.87 51.83 26.88
CA ASP A 60 15.84 53.31 26.71
C ASP A 60 17.06 53.81 25.89
N GLY A 61 16.82 54.69 24.93
CA GLY A 61 17.86 55.34 24.12
C GLY A 61 18.40 54.47 22.97
N ASN A 62 18.95 55.13 21.94
CA ASN A 62 19.49 54.46 20.75
C ASN A 62 20.86 53.79 20.98
N THR A 63 21.36 53.76 22.23
CA THR A 63 22.70 53.25 22.58
C THR A 63 22.69 51.89 23.25
N GLU A 64 21.54 51.36 23.69
CA GLU A 64 21.46 49.99 24.20
C GLU A 64 21.48 48.98 23.02
N ILE A 65 22.50 48.12 23.01
CA ILE A 65 22.72 47.11 21.97
C ILE A 65 22.63 45.72 22.59
N LEU A 66 21.61 44.93 22.19
CA LEU A 66 21.48 43.52 22.60
C LEU A 66 22.16 42.63 21.53
N SER A 67 23.17 41.85 21.90
CA SER A 67 23.85 40.91 20.97
C SER A 67 23.41 39.46 21.21
N CYS A 68 23.44 38.64 20.17
CA CYS A 68 23.14 37.20 20.28
C CYS A 68 24.04 36.45 21.29
N THR A 69 25.21 36.99 21.63
CA THR A 69 26.15 36.36 22.59
C THR A 69 25.81 36.63 24.05
N THR A 70 24.79 37.46 24.33
CA THR A 70 24.36 37.84 25.69
C THR A 70 23.01 37.22 26.08
N LEU A 71 22.40 36.42 25.20
CA LEU A 71 21.19 35.64 25.44
C LEU A 71 21.55 34.17 25.66
N ASP A 72 21.24 33.63 26.84
CA ASP A 72 21.38 32.20 27.12
C ASP A 72 20.56 31.38 26.10
N GLY A 73 21.22 30.41 25.45
CA GLY A 73 20.58 29.47 24.50
C GLY A 73 20.58 29.87 23.02
N TYR A 74 21.28 30.94 22.61
CA TYR A 74 21.37 31.38 21.20
C TYR A 74 22.83 31.66 20.75
N LYS A 75 23.15 31.49 19.45
CA LYS A 75 24.43 31.94 18.82
C LYS A 75 24.19 32.82 17.57
N GLY A 76 25.10 33.77 17.29
CA GLY A 76 25.10 34.66 16.10
C GLY A 76 25.91 35.97 16.26
N THR A 77 26.08 36.76 15.19
CA THR A 77 26.87 38.04 15.18
C THR A 77 26.02 39.32 15.07
N LYS A 78 24.69 39.23 15.06
CA LYS A 78 23.81 40.41 14.89
C LYS A 78 23.41 41.05 16.22
N THR A 79 23.11 42.34 16.16
CA THR A 79 22.72 43.16 17.29
C THR A 79 21.33 43.81 17.08
N ARG A 80 20.67 44.19 18.18
CA ARG A 80 19.41 44.95 18.19
C ARG A 80 19.64 46.33 18.79
N ALA A 81 19.12 47.38 18.15
CA ALA A 81 18.99 48.71 18.75
C ALA A 81 17.55 48.90 19.28
N CYS A 82 17.39 49.67 20.36
CA CYS A 82 16.07 50.15 20.80
C CYS A 82 15.49 51.05 19.70
N ASN A 83 14.24 50.83 19.26
CA ASN A 83 13.64 51.63 18.19
C ASN A 83 12.19 52.01 18.53
N PRO A 84 11.93 53.24 19.02
CA PRO A 84 10.58 53.69 19.30
C PRO A 84 9.85 54.07 18.00
N PRO A 85 8.62 53.58 17.75
CA PRO A 85 7.76 54.14 16.70
C PRO A 85 7.50 55.62 17.00
N ALA A 86 7.72 56.50 16.02
CA ALA A 86 7.56 57.94 16.17
C ALA A 86 6.15 58.28 16.72
N GLY A 87 6.11 58.90 17.90
CA GLY A 87 4.86 59.34 18.55
C GLY A 87 4.24 58.36 19.55
N THR A 88 4.95 57.34 20.04
CA THR A 88 4.47 56.43 21.09
C THR A 88 5.40 56.39 22.31
N ASN A 89 4.84 56.35 23.53
CA ASN A 89 5.59 56.28 24.81
C ASN A 89 6.00 54.83 25.17
N ALA A 90 6.19 53.94 24.19
CA ALA A 90 6.51 52.53 24.44
C ALA A 90 7.79 52.11 23.73
N CYS A 91 8.90 52.08 24.47
CA CYS A 91 10.17 51.53 24.03
C CYS A 91 10.11 49.99 24.02
N GLN A 92 10.07 49.37 22.85
CA GLN A 92 10.20 47.91 22.66
C GLN A 92 11.44 47.58 21.84
N TRP A 93 12.07 46.43 22.12
CA TRP A 93 13.10 45.87 21.22
C TRP A 93 12.48 45.60 19.84
N GLY A 94 13.18 45.92 18.75
CA GLY A 94 12.70 45.62 17.38
C GLY A 94 12.46 44.11 17.13
N SER A 95 12.22 43.68 15.89
CA SER A 95 11.91 42.25 15.59
C SER A 95 13.11 41.29 15.56
N PHE A 96 12.92 40.11 16.19
CA PHE A 96 13.57 38.80 15.96
C PHE A 96 14.23 38.48 14.61
N GLY A 97 15.44 38.93 14.26
CA GLY A 97 16.12 38.38 13.09
C GLY A 97 16.84 37.07 13.45
N ASN A 98 16.46 35.94 12.82
CA ASN A 98 17.00 34.56 12.95
C ASN A 98 18.18 34.37 13.92
N CYS A 99 17.88 34.27 15.21
CA CYS A 99 18.76 33.62 16.19
C CYS A 99 18.38 32.14 16.24
N ILE A 100 19.37 31.24 16.14
CA ILE A 100 19.13 29.79 16.05
C ILE A 100 19.21 29.18 17.46
N PRO A 101 18.15 28.52 17.97
CA PRO A 101 18.20 27.74 19.21
C PRO A 101 18.97 26.44 18.98
N ASN A 102 19.87 26.07 19.90
CA ASN A 102 20.68 24.85 19.80
C ASN A 102 20.66 24.12 21.14
N GLU A 103 20.11 22.89 21.19
CA GLU A 103 20.70 21.72 21.90
C GLU A 103 19.83 20.45 22.02
N PHE A 104 18.60 20.37 21.52
CA PHE A 104 17.83 19.11 21.55
C PHE A 104 17.62 18.50 20.16
N CYS A 105 17.25 19.35 19.18
CA CYS A 105 16.95 18.85 17.84
C CYS A 105 18.19 18.36 17.04
N GLY A 106 18.15 17.13 16.56
CA GLY A 106 19.18 16.46 15.75
C GLY A 106 20.05 15.48 16.52
N ASP A 107 19.71 15.13 17.78
CA ASP A 107 20.49 14.20 18.61
C ASP A 107 20.03 12.73 18.48
N GLY A 108 18.93 12.49 17.73
CA GLY A 108 18.39 11.17 17.45
C GLY A 108 17.46 10.60 18.53
N THR A 109 17.15 11.33 19.61
CA THR A 109 16.27 10.90 20.70
C THR A 109 15.15 11.91 20.93
N ILE A 110 13.88 11.52 20.84
CA ILE A 110 12.77 12.47 21.07
C ILE A 110 12.68 12.84 22.56
N GLN A 111 12.98 14.10 22.93
CA GLN A 111 12.80 14.59 24.30
C GLN A 111 11.51 15.40 24.47
N THR A 112 10.48 14.75 25.03
CA THR A 112 9.16 15.35 25.27
C THR A 112 9.19 16.53 26.25
N SER A 113 10.16 16.57 27.17
CA SER A 113 10.39 17.71 28.07
C SER A 113 10.85 18.98 27.33
N ALA A 114 11.46 18.83 26.16
CA ALA A 114 11.86 19.92 25.26
C ALA A 114 10.81 20.23 24.18
N ARG A 115 9.63 19.57 24.23
CA ARG A 115 8.50 19.68 23.27
C ARG A 115 8.79 19.19 21.86
N GLU A 116 9.72 18.27 21.70
CA GLU A 116 9.93 17.59 20.43
C GLU A 116 8.77 16.63 20.12
N THR A 117 8.41 16.55 18.84
CA THR A 117 7.38 15.62 18.35
C THR A 117 7.95 14.57 17.38
N CYS A 118 9.20 14.76 16.96
CA CYS A 118 9.98 13.85 16.10
C CYS A 118 11.46 14.23 16.16
N GLU A 119 12.34 13.35 15.69
CA GLU A 119 13.80 13.51 15.64
C GLU A 119 14.37 12.88 14.36
N GLY A 120 14.83 13.68 13.40
CA GLY A 120 15.31 13.17 12.11
C GLY A 120 14.30 12.23 11.41
N SER A 121 14.63 10.94 11.31
CA SER A 121 13.73 9.89 10.79
C SER A 121 12.87 9.20 11.87
N ASN A 122 13.15 9.44 13.15
CA ASN A 122 12.37 8.94 14.28
C ASN A 122 11.13 9.83 14.48
N LEU A 123 9.99 9.42 13.92
CA LEU A 123 8.75 10.19 13.94
C LEU A 123 7.88 9.92 15.18
N GLY A 124 8.41 9.21 16.19
CA GLY A 124 7.66 8.86 17.40
C GLY A 124 6.44 7.96 17.13
N GLY A 125 6.48 7.16 16.06
CA GLY A 125 5.36 6.33 15.61
C GLY A 125 4.25 7.09 14.87
N ASN A 126 4.41 8.39 14.64
CA ASN A 126 3.43 9.19 13.91
C ASN A 126 3.47 8.90 12.41
N THR A 127 2.29 8.81 11.81
CA THR A 127 2.06 8.71 10.37
C THR A 127 1.04 9.77 9.97
N CYS A 128 0.90 10.07 8.68
CA CYS A 128 -0.22 10.91 8.22
C CYS A 128 -1.57 10.39 8.75
N ARG A 129 -1.73 9.06 8.82
CA ARG A 129 -2.94 8.41 9.34
C ARG A 129 -3.16 8.61 10.84
N SER A 130 -2.11 8.52 11.67
CA SER A 130 -2.24 8.77 13.11
C SER A 130 -2.53 10.24 13.42
N LEU A 131 -2.14 11.14 12.52
CA LEU A 131 -2.36 12.59 12.64
C LEU A 131 -3.66 13.07 12.02
N GLY A 132 -4.50 12.15 11.52
CA GLY A 132 -5.85 12.46 11.02
C GLY A 132 -5.97 12.61 9.50
N TYR A 133 -4.90 12.42 8.73
CA TYR A 133 -4.93 12.45 7.27
C TYR A 133 -5.18 11.06 6.66
N ASP A 134 -5.57 10.99 5.38
CA ASP A 134 -5.92 9.71 4.74
C ASP A 134 -4.72 9.00 4.10
N LYS A 135 -3.81 9.79 3.48
CA LYS A 135 -2.62 9.31 2.78
C LYS A 135 -1.45 10.28 2.92
N GLY A 136 -0.29 9.89 2.38
CA GLY A 136 0.93 10.69 2.37
C GLY A 136 1.98 10.21 3.37
N THR A 137 3.07 10.97 3.47
CA THR A 137 4.19 10.74 4.40
C THR A 137 4.33 11.90 5.37
N VAL A 138 4.60 11.60 6.64
CA VAL A 138 4.96 12.63 7.62
C VAL A 138 6.48 12.64 7.73
N SER A 139 7.08 13.82 7.82
CA SER A 139 8.54 13.97 8.03
C SER A 139 8.80 14.82 9.27
N CYS A 140 10.06 14.95 9.66
CA CYS A 140 10.45 15.82 10.76
C CYS A 140 11.07 17.11 10.24
N ASN A 141 10.60 18.26 10.71
CA ASN A 141 11.21 19.55 10.42
C ASN A 141 12.55 19.69 11.17
N THR A 142 13.39 20.62 10.73
CA THR A 142 14.69 20.95 11.36
C THR A 142 14.57 21.58 12.76
N ASN A 143 13.34 21.84 13.21
CA ASN A 143 13.03 22.27 14.58
C ASN A 143 12.33 21.16 15.40
N CYS A 144 12.40 19.91 14.96
CA CYS A 144 11.86 18.73 15.64
C CYS A 144 10.34 18.77 15.87
N THR A 145 9.64 19.43 14.94
CA THR A 145 8.18 19.38 14.80
C THR A 145 7.76 18.50 13.62
N LEU A 146 6.67 17.75 13.77
CA LEU A 146 6.11 16.94 12.67
C LEU A 146 5.70 17.81 11.49
N ASN A 147 6.15 17.42 10.30
CA ASN A 147 5.81 18.04 9.03
C ASN A 147 4.73 17.21 8.32
N THR A 148 3.53 17.77 8.24
CA THR A 148 2.37 17.13 7.59
C THR A 148 2.10 17.67 6.18
N ALA A 149 3.01 18.44 5.58
CA ALA A 149 2.78 19.07 4.27
C ALA A 149 2.57 18.07 3.12
N GLN A 150 3.07 16.84 3.26
CA GLN A 150 2.88 15.75 2.30
C GLN A 150 1.72 14.81 2.69
N CYS A 151 1.05 15.08 3.82
CA CYS A 151 -0.17 14.40 4.19
C CYS A 151 -1.36 15.02 3.44
N SER A 152 -2.23 14.18 2.91
CA SER A 152 -3.43 14.63 2.20
C SER A 152 -4.64 13.78 2.56
N ASN A 153 -5.81 14.39 2.47
CA ASN A 153 -7.08 13.68 2.47
C ASN A 153 -7.44 13.30 1.03
N ILE A 154 -8.29 12.30 0.85
CA ILE A 154 -8.83 12.02 -0.49
C ILE A 154 -9.86 13.10 -0.80
N ASP A 155 -9.59 13.92 -1.83
CA ASP A 155 -10.54 14.92 -2.30
C ASP A 155 -11.84 14.26 -2.76
N SER A 156 -12.97 14.81 -2.30
CA SER A 156 -14.33 14.38 -2.63
C SER A 156 -14.80 14.82 -4.03
N ASP A 157 -13.95 15.54 -4.78
CA ASP A 157 -14.34 16.30 -5.97
C ASP A 157 -13.87 15.71 -7.31
N GLU A 158 -13.48 14.43 -7.35
CA GLU A 158 -13.45 13.71 -8.63
C GLU A 158 -14.89 13.61 -9.17
N PRO A 159 -15.20 14.21 -10.33
CA PRO A 159 -16.56 14.22 -10.85
C PRO A 159 -17.00 12.79 -11.14
N VAL A 160 -18.05 12.35 -10.43
CA VAL A 160 -18.78 11.12 -10.77
C VAL A 160 -19.43 11.33 -12.13
N LEU A 161 -18.73 10.95 -13.20
CA LEU A 161 -19.29 10.88 -14.54
C LEU A 161 -20.50 9.93 -14.53
N PRO A 162 -21.65 10.32 -15.08
CA PRO A 162 -22.79 9.43 -15.22
C PRO A 162 -22.50 8.39 -16.30
N GLY A 163 -22.22 7.16 -15.86
CA GLY A 163 -22.40 5.94 -16.64
C GLY A 163 -21.34 5.61 -17.69
N THR A 164 -20.32 4.85 -17.29
CA THR A 164 -19.79 3.70 -18.05
C THR A 164 -19.29 2.67 -17.05
N GLY A 165 -20.22 1.91 -16.48
CA GLY A 165 -19.89 0.79 -15.59
C GLY A 165 -18.99 -0.22 -16.30
N SER A 166 -17.87 -0.55 -15.67
CA SER A 166 -17.08 -1.73 -15.96
C SER A 166 -17.96 -2.97 -15.81
N VAL A 167 -18.46 -3.53 -16.90
CA VAL A 167 -19.12 -4.83 -16.86
C VAL A 167 -18.05 -5.89 -16.65
N ASP A 168 -17.71 -6.13 -15.38
CA ASP A 168 -17.00 -7.32 -14.93
C ASP A 168 -17.89 -8.53 -15.23
N ILE A 169 -17.62 -9.23 -16.33
CA ILE A 169 -18.41 -10.38 -16.80
C ILE A 169 -18.32 -11.60 -15.86
N GLY A 170 -17.60 -11.49 -14.73
CA GLY A 170 -17.54 -12.51 -13.69
C GLY A 170 -18.27 -12.18 -12.39
N ILE A 171 -18.69 -10.93 -12.14
CA ILE A 171 -19.34 -10.54 -10.88
C ILE A 171 -20.85 -10.39 -11.11
N VAL A 172 -21.61 -11.30 -10.50
CA VAL A 172 -23.07 -11.26 -10.54
C VAL A 172 -23.60 -10.47 -9.35
N PHE A 173 -24.62 -9.65 -9.59
CA PHE A 173 -25.35 -8.94 -8.55
C PHE A 173 -26.76 -9.54 -8.43
N PRO A 174 -27.32 -9.63 -7.20
CA PRO A 174 -28.68 -10.13 -7.03
C PRO A 174 -29.68 -9.19 -7.71
N GLY A 175 -30.73 -9.76 -8.31
CA GLY A 175 -31.89 -9.00 -8.75
C GLY A 175 -32.82 -8.69 -7.57
N ALA A 176 -34.13 -8.71 -7.83
CA ALA A 176 -35.14 -8.61 -6.77
C ALA A 176 -34.97 -9.71 -5.71
N SER A 177 -34.42 -10.87 -6.08
CA SER A 177 -33.98 -11.92 -5.16
C SER A 177 -32.57 -12.40 -5.52
N TRP A 178 -31.88 -13.01 -4.55
CA TRP A 178 -30.67 -13.77 -4.83
C TRP A 178 -30.99 -14.94 -5.75
N ALA A 179 -30.23 -15.08 -6.84
CA ALA A 179 -30.30 -16.25 -7.69
C ALA A 179 -29.56 -17.41 -7.02
N ALA A 180 -30.19 -18.58 -6.97
CA ALA A 180 -29.58 -19.79 -6.44
C ALA A 180 -28.78 -20.53 -7.52
N ARG A 181 -27.64 -21.11 -7.13
CA ARG A 181 -26.82 -22.02 -7.94
C ARG A 181 -26.39 -23.22 -7.12
N ASN A 182 -26.14 -24.35 -7.78
CA ASN A 182 -25.50 -25.45 -7.10
C ASN A 182 -24.05 -25.03 -6.76
N PRO A 183 -23.51 -25.44 -5.60
CA PRO A 183 -22.10 -25.26 -5.26
C PRO A 183 -21.14 -25.55 -6.41
N GLU A 184 -21.34 -26.65 -7.14
CA GLU A 184 -20.45 -27.09 -8.22
C GLU A 184 -20.42 -26.10 -9.40
N ASP A 185 -21.55 -25.44 -9.70
CA ASP A 185 -21.67 -24.48 -10.81
C ASP A 185 -20.83 -23.21 -10.58
N VAL A 186 -20.45 -22.94 -9.34
CA VAL A 186 -19.65 -21.76 -8.96
C VAL A 186 -18.31 -22.16 -8.31
N GLY A 187 -17.85 -23.39 -8.57
CA GLY A 187 -16.53 -23.85 -8.15
C GLY A 187 -16.46 -24.20 -6.67
N LEU A 188 -17.49 -24.81 -6.11
CA LEU A 188 -17.47 -25.39 -4.76
C LEU A 188 -17.85 -26.87 -4.80
N LYS A 189 -17.14 -27.72 -4.06
CA LYS A 189 -17.50 -29.12 -3.83
C LYS A 189 -18.74 -29.14 -2.95
N GLN A 190 -19.81 -29.78 -3.43
CA GLN A 190 -21.05 -29.94 -2.67
C GLN A 190 -20.78 -30.50 -1.26
N SER A 191 -19.93 -31.52 -1.15
CA SER A 191 -19.60 -32.16 0.13
C SER A 191 -18.98 -31.22 1.17
N GLY A 192 -18.15 -30.27 0.74
CA GLY A 192 -17.55 -29.29 1.65
C GLY A 192 -18.55 -28.21 2.09
N VAL A 193 -19.46 -27.82 1.20
CA VAL A 193 -20.59 -26.93 1.55
C VAL A 193 -21.53 -27.62 2.54
N ASP A 194 -21.87 -28.89 2.32
CA ASP A 194 -22.73 -29.66 3.21
C ASP A 194 -22.09 -29.84 4.60
N GLN A 195 -20.79 -30.11 4.64
CA GLN A 195 -20.04 -30.20 5.89
C GLN A 195 -20.06 -28.86 6.64
N PHE A 196 -19.84 -27.75 5.94
CA PHE A 196 -19.93 -26.41 6.52
C PHE A 196 -21.34 -26.13 7.08
N VAL A 197 -22.39 -26.34 6.27
CA VAL A 197 -23.78 -26.08 6.69
C VAL A 197 -24.18 -26.96 7.88
N SER A 198 -23.76 -28.22 7.88
CA SER A 198 -24.03 -29.14 8.99
C SER A 198 -23.36 -28.68 10.28
N ALA A 199 -22.11 -28.23 10.19
CA ALA A 199 -21.35 -27.80 11.37
C ALA A 199 -21.75 -26.42 11.89
N VAL A 200 -22.03 -25.45 11.00
CA VAL A 200 -22.42 -24.08 11.39
C VAL A 200 -23.78 -24.05 12.08
N ARG A 201 -24.69 -24.96 11.72
CA ARG A 201 -26.02 -25.08 12.34
C ARG A 201 -26.00 -25.38 13.84
N ASN A 202 -24.89 -25.90 14.36
CA ASN A 202 -24.72 -26.10 15.81
C ASN A 202 -24.71 -24.78 16.61
N PHE A 203 -24.44 -23.65 15.95
CA PHE A 203 -24.41 -22.33 16.58
C PHE A 203 -24.99 -21.24 15.66
N SER A 204 -25.81 -21.63 14.68
CA SER A 204 -26.47 -20.73 13.73
C SER A 204 -27.85 -21.23 13.33
N SER A 205 -28.88 -20.49 13.71
CA SER A 205 -30.27 -20.74 13.33
C SER A 205 -30.58 -20.34 11.89
N ASN A 206 -30.04 -19.19 11.44
CA ASN A 206 -30.34 -18.59 10.15
C ASN A 206 -29.04 -18.22 9.45
N GLY A 207 -28.93 -18.44 8.15
CA GLY A 207 -27.74 -18.00 7.42
C GLY A 207 -27.72 -18.39 5.95
N MET A 208 -26.73 -17.85 5.24
CA MET A 208 -26.51 -18.13 3.84
C MET A 208 -25.05 -17.98 3.43
N VAL A 209 -24.70 -18.63 2.33
CA VAL A 209 -23.41 -18.50 1.65
C VAL A 209 -23.66 -17.93 0.26
N ILE A 210 -22.92 -16.87 -0.07
CA ILE A 210 -22.85 -16.26 -1.40
C ILE A 210 -21.48 -16.59 -2.01
N LYS A 211 -21.46 -17.06 -3.26
CA LYS A 211 -20.24 -17.25 -4.05
C LYS A 211 -20.49 -16.70 -5.45
N ASP A 212 -19.57 -15.86 -5.93
CA ASP A 212 -19.63 -15.27 -7.28
C ASP A 212 -20.96 -14.56 -7.59
N GLY A 213 -21.63 -14.04 -6.55
CA GLY A 213 -22.91 -13.33 -6.67
C GLY A 213 -24.16 -14.22 -6.58
N TYR A 214 -23.99 -15.53 -6.38
CA TYR A 214 -25.08 -16.49 -6.26
C TYR A 214 -25.22 -17.03 -4.84
N GLN A 215 -26.46 -17.28 -4.41
CA GLN A 215 -26.73 -18.06 -3.21
C GLN A 215 -26.44 -19.53 -3.48
N VAL A 216 -25.48 -20.11 -2.77
CA VAL A 216 -25.09 -21.53 -2.92
C VAL A 216 -25.56 -22.41 -1.77
N ALA A 217 -25.83 -21.80 -0.61
CA ALA A 217 -26.38 -22.50 0.55
C ALA A 217 -27.18 -21.53 1.41
N SER A 218 -28.18 -22.07 2.11
CA SER A 218 -28.98 -21.33 3.08
C SER A 218 -29.57 -22.26 4.14
N TRP A 219 -29.84 -21.72 5.32
CA TRP A 219 -30.54 -22.41 6.39
C TRP A 219 -31.36 -21.43 7.23
N GLY A 220 -32.42 -21.94 7.86
CA GLY A 220 -33.35 -21.12 8.63
C GLY A 220 -34.10 -20.09 7.78
N SER A 221 -34.59 -19.04 8.44
CA SER A 221 -35.28 -17.93 7.77
C SER A 221 -34.28 -16.91 7.22
N LEU A 222 -34.42 -16.59 5.93
CA LEU A 222 -33.61 -15.56 5.27
C LEU A 222 -34.23 -14.17 5.33
N SER A 223 -35.54 -14.06 5.59
CA SER A 223 -36.33 -12.82 5.58
C SER A 223 -36.56 -12.23 6.96
N ASP A 224 -36.34 -13.01 8.03
CA ASP A 224 -36.56 -12.53 9.40
C ASP A 224 -35.62 -11.38 9.73
N LYS A 225 -36.20 -10.26 10.15
CA LYS A 225 -35.45 -9.06 10.53
C LYS A 225 -35.00 -9.19 11.97
N ASN A 226 -33.73 -9.53 12.15
CA ASN A 226 -33.15 -9.77 13.46
C ASN A 226 -32.17 -8.65 13.84
N ASP A 227 -32.03 -8.36 15.13
CA ASP A 227 -30.96 -7.48 15.64
C ASP A 227 -29.59 -8.14 15.45
N TRP A 228 -28.66 -7.41 14.82
CA TRP A 228 -27.30 -7.88 14.50
C TRP A 228 -26.25 -7.48 15.55
N ALA A 229 -26.64 -6.79 16.62
CA ALA A 229 -25.74 -6.29 17.65
C ALA A 229 -24.53 -5.54 17.04
N SER A 230 -23.32 -5.78 17.55
CA SER A 230 -22.10 -5.09 17.11
C SER A 230 -21.70 -5.29 15.64
N ALA A 231 -22.29 -6.25 14.92
CA ALA A 231 -22.07 -6.37 13.48
C ALA A 231 -22.65 -5.16 12.71
N ALA A 232 -23.45 -4.31 13.36
CA ALA A 232 -23.90 -3.02 12.83
C ALA A 232 -22.76 -2.01 12.61
N LYS A 233 -21.66 -2.09 13.37
CA LYS A 233 -20.63 -1.03 13.42
C LYS A 233 -19.93 -0.80 12.07
N PRO A 234 -19.50 -1.84 11.34
CA PRO A 234 -19.06 -1.71 9.95
C PRO A 234 -20.04 -0.99 9.02
N VAL A 235 -21.36 -1.14 9.23
CA VAL A 235 -22.38 -0.44 8.43
C VAL A 235 -22.38 1.06 8.75
N HIS A 236 -22.17 1.45 10.01
CA HIS A 236 -21.98 2.85 10.38
C HIS A 236 -20.70 3.43 9.77
N SER A 237 -19.58 2.72 9.80
CA SER A 237 -18.35 3.13 9.11
C SER A 237 -18.57 3.29 7.61
N THR A 238 -19.32 2.38 6.99
CA THR A 238 -19.70 2.50 5.57
C THR A 238 -20.53 3.77 5.29
N LEU A 239 -21.31 4.26 6.26
CA LEU A 239 -22.06 5.50 6.13
C LEU A 239 -21.23 6.75 6.46
N LEU A 240 -20.28 6.68 7.41
CA LEU A 240 -19.27 7.73 7.63
C LEU A 240 -18.50 8.02 6.34
N PHE A 241 -18.08 6.96 5.69
CA PHE A 241 -17.49 6.92 4.36
C PHE A 241 -18.34 7.65 3.30
N PHE A 242 -19.65 7.36 3.22
CA PHE A 242 -20.55 8.15 2.36
C PHE A 242 -20.60 9.63 2.74
N ALA A 243 -20.52 9.96 4.03
CA ALA A 243 -20.50 11.36 4.46
C ALA A 243 -19.24 12.10 3.96
N VAL A 244 -18.07 11.44 3.98
CA VAL A 244 -16.84 11.99 3.38
C VAL A 244 -17.01 12.17 1.87
N LYS A 245 -17.49 11.13 1.17
CA LYS A 245 -17.75 11.18 -0.28
C LYS A 245 -18.71 12.33 -0.66
N GLU A 246 -19.70 12.60 0.18
CA GLU A 246 -20.69 13.66 -0.03
C GLU A 246 -20.22 15.06 0.40
N GLY A 247 -18.94 15.21 0.76
CA GLY A 247 -18.36 16.48 1.22
C GLY A 247 -18.93 16.97 2.55
N LYS A 248 -19.63 16.10 3.31
CA LYS A 248 -20.15 16.45 4.64
C LYS A 248 -19.06 16.41 5.71
N LEU A 249 -17.98 15.69 5.44
CA LEU A 249 -16.76 15.61 6.22
C LEU A 249 -15.57 15.74 5.26
N SER A 250 -14.49 16.37 5.71
CA SER A 250 -13.26 16.47 4.91
C SER A 250 -12.48 15.16 4.89
N GLY A 251 -12.75 14.28 5.86
CA GLY A 251 -12.16 12.96 6.01
C GLY A 251 -12.61 12.34 7.33
N ILE A 252 -12.20 11.09 7.59
CA ILE A 252 -12.53 10.46 8.88
C ILE A 252 -11.68 11.02 10.03
N GLY A 253 -10.67 11.84 9.74
CA GLY A 253 -9.90 12.59 10.75
C GLY A 253 -10.60 13.81 11.32
N ASP A 254 -11.79 14.17 10.83
CA ASP A 254 -12.52 15.34 11.33
C ASP A 254 -12.80 15.22 12.85
N ARG A 255 -12.53 16.31 13.57
CA ARG A 255 -12.75 16.41 15.01
C ARG A 255 -14.24 16.44 15.33
N ILE A 256 -14.63 15.76 16.41
CA ILE A 256 -16.05 15.66 16.78
C ILE A 256 -16.54 16.77 17.70
N ALA A 257 -15.65 17.60 18.26
CA ALA A 257 -15.99 18.58 19.31
C ALA A 257 -17.12 19.54 18.92
N SER A 258 -17.12 20.05 17.68
CA SER A 258 -18.17 20.93 17.16
C SER A 258 -19.51 20.21 17.05
N TYR A 259 -19.50 18.94 16.62
CA TYR A 259 -20.71 18.11 16.54
C TYR A 259 -21.25 17.78 17.93
N VAL A 260 -20.38 17.54 18.91
CA VAL A 260 -20.77 17.29 20.31
C VAL A 260 -21.49 18.52 20.87
N ASN A 261 -20.96 19.72 20.65
CA ASN A 261 -21.62 20.95 21.06
C ASN A 261 -22.96 21.14 20.35
N LYS A 262 -23.00 20.96 19.03
CA LYS A 262 -24.21 21.09 18.22
C LYS A 262 -25.32 20.11 18.63
N VAL A 263 -24.99 18.84 18.85
CA VAL A 263 -25.96 17.76 19.04
C VAL A 263 -26.34 17.57 20.51
N LEU A 264 -25.40 17.76 21.44
CA LEU A 264 -25.61 17.51 22.88
C LEU A 264 -25.75 18.78 23.70
N GLY A 265 -25.39 19.96 23.17
CA GLY A 265 -25.29 21.19 23.96
C GLY A 265 -24.19 21.11 25.05
N LYS A 266 -23.22 20.21 24.89
CA LYS A 266 -22.14 19.94 25.83
C LYS A 266 -20.78 20.14 25.17
N SER A 267 -19.72 20.22 25.96
CA SER A 267 -18.34 20.29 25.47
C SER A 267 -17.56 19.05 25.87
N LEU A 268 -16.65 18.61 24.99
CA LEU A 268 -15.64 17.63 25.38
C LEU A 268 -14.74 18.22 26.46
N ARG A 269 -14.29 17.39 27.40
CA ARG A 269 -13.23 17.77 28.34
C ARG A 269 -11.93 18.03 27.58
N SER A 270 -11.01 18.79 28.17
CA SER A 270 -9.76 19.19 27.51
C SER A 270 -8.96 18.02 26.94
N ALA A 271 -8.89 16.89 27.66
CA ALA A 271 -8.21 15.68 27.21
C ALA A 271 -8.84 15.02 25.98
N ASP A 272 -10.14 15.23 25.75
CA ASP A 272 -10.91 14.58 24.68
C ASP A 272 -11.08 15.49 23.46
N LEU A 273 -10.69 16.77 23.53
CA LEU A 273 -10.80 17.74 22.42
C LEU A 273 -10.17 17.26 21.09
N PRO A 274 -9.06 16.48 21.08
CA PRO A 274 -8.50 15.93 19.86
C PRO A 274 -9.29 14.77 19.23
N MET A 275 -10.39 14.30 19.85
CA MET A 275 -11.14 13.13 19.38
C MET A 275 -11.72 13.34 17.97
N THR A 276 -11.63 12.30 17.13
CA THR A 276 -12.02 12.31 15.72
C THR A 276 -12.92 11.12 15.39
N PHE A 277 -13.56 11.13 14.23
CA PHE A 277 -14.29 9.96 13.73
C PHE A 277 -13.38 8.72 13.52
N ARG A 278 -12.09 8.92 13.22
CA ARG A 278 -11.08 7.85 13.12
C ARG A 278 -10.86 7.20 14.48
N HIS A 279 -10.72 7.98 15.55
CA HIS A 279 -10.57 7.44 16.90
C HIS A 279 -11.79 6.60 17.31
N LEU A 280 -13.00 7.09 17.01
CA LEU A 280 -14.24 6.38 17.32
C LEU A 280 -14.40 5.08 16.51
N SER A 281 -14.16 5.12 15.20
CA SER A 281 -14.26 3.94 14.33
C SER A 281 -13.16 2.90 14.57
N ASN A 282 -12.01 3.31 15.12
CA ASN A 282 -10.93 2.40 15.49
C ASN A 282 -10.96 1.92 16.94
N MET A 283 -11.97 2.33 17.74
CA MET A 283 -12.09 1.97 19.16
C MET A 283 -10.88 2.46 20.01
N THR A 284 -10.35 3.63 19.66
CA THR A 284 -9.21 4.28 20.32
C THR A 284 -9.56 5.67 20.87
N SER A 285 -10.85 5.96 21.04
CA SER A 285 -11.29 7.30 21.48
C SER A 285 -10.96 7.67 22.92
N GLY A 286 -10.80 6.68 23.80
CA GLY A 286 -10.70 6.95 25.25
C GLY A 286 -11.99 7.46 25.90
N TYR A 287 -13.10 7.59 25.15
CA TYR A 287 -14.36 8.06 25.71
C TYR A 287 -14.83 7.14 26.84
N THR A 288 -15.23 7.70 27.98
CA THR A 288 -15.54 7.01 29.25
C THR A 288 -14.39 6.28 29.94
N LEU A 289 -13.15 6.46 29.48
CA LEU A 289 -11.95 5.79 29.99
C LEU A 289 -10.91 6.84 30.47
N PRO A 290 -9.90 6.43 31.26
CA PRO A 290 -8.89 7.37 31.74
C PRO A 290 -7.92 7.83 30.65
N GLU A 291 -7.72 7.04 29.59
CA GLU A 291 -6.83 7.38 28.49
C GLU A 291 -7.48 8.36 27.50
N GLY A 292 -6.65 9.19 26.85
CA GLY A 292 -7.05 10.11 25.80
C GLY A 292 -7.20 9.43 24.43
N PRO A 293 -7.70 10.18 23.41
CA PRO A 293 -7.81 9.68 22.05
C PRO A 293 -6.46 9.23 21.48
N GLY A 294 -6.38 7.97 21.05
CA GLY A 294 -5.20 7.35 20.44
C GLY A 294 -4.25 6.68 21.43
N GLU A 295 -4.40 6.88 22.73
CA GLU A 295 -3.45 6.40 23.74
C GLU A 295 -3.63 4.91 24.08
N ALA A 296 -4.86 4.41 24.04
CA ALA A 296 -5.15 3.00 24.30
C ALA A 296 -6.33 2.49 23.47
N TRP A 297 -6.35 1.17 23.28
CA TRP A 297 -7.45 0.47 22.61
C TRP A 297 -8.43 -0.13 23.63
N ALA A 298 -9.73 0.08 23.38
CA ALA A 298 -10.80 -0.52 24.17
C ALA A 298 -12.06 -0.70 23.31
N TYR A 299 -12.59 -1.92 23.27
CA TYR A 299 -13.82 -2.17 22.52
C TYR A 299 -15.04 -1.62 23.28
N ASN A 300 -15.45 -0.40 22.91
CA ASN A 300 -16.27 0.47 23.76
C ASN A 300 -17.58 0.91 23.07
N ASP A 301 -18.73 0.49 23.61
CA ASP A 301 -20.05 0.81 23.06
C ASP A 301 -20.58 2.19 23.46
N TYR A 302 -20.06 2.82 24.51
CA TYR A 302 -20.33 4.23 24.81
C TYR A 302 -19.71 5.13 23.73
N ALA A 303 -18.47 4.82 23.33
CA ALA A 303 -17.82 5.50 22.21
C ALA A 303 -18.60 5.31 20.90
N ILE A 304 -19.13 4.11 20.63
CA ILE A 304 -19.96 3.91 19.44
C ILE A 304 -21.31 4.63 19.53
N LYS A 305 -21.93 4.74 20.70
CA LYS A 305 -23.14 5.55 20.86
C LYS A 305 -22.86 7.02 20.55
N LEU A 306 -21.75 7.57 21.06
CA LEU A 306 -21.28 8.91 20.72
C LEU A 306 -21.06 9.04 19.20
N TYR A 307 -20.36 8.07 18.60
CA TYR A 307 -20.07 8.04 17.16
C TYR A 307 -21.33 8.11 16.30
N VAL A 308 -22.30 7.23 16.52
CA VAL A 308 -23.51 7.21 15.68
C VAL A 308 -24.33 8.48 15.88
N ARG A 309 -24.43 9.02 17.10
CA ARG A 309 -25.09 10.31 17.36
C ARG A 309 -24.42 11.43 16.56
N MET A 310 -23.09 11.52 16.58
CA MET A 310 -22.38 12.58 15.84
C MET A 310 -22.51 12.41 14.33
N LEU A 311 -22.44 11.17 13.83
CA LEU A 311 -22.59 10.88 12.41
C LEU A 311 -24.01 11.18 11.92
N TYR A 312 -25.04 10.68 12.58
CA TYR A 312 -26.41 10.83 12.09
C TYR A 312 -27.01 12.19 12.47
N ASP A 313 -27.07 12.53 13.76
CA ASP A 313 -27.72 13.76 14.23
C ASP A 313 -26.89 15.00 13.87
N GLY A 314 -25.56 14.87 13.89
CA GLY A 314 -24.62 15.97 13.65
C GLY A 314 -24.35 16.21 12.16
N VAL A 315 -23.77 15.19 11.50
CA VAL A 315 -23.28 15.27 10.10
C VAL A 315 -24.43 15.12 9.09
N TYR A 316 -25.29 14.13 9.27
CA TYR A 316 -26.47 13.96 8.41
C TYR A 316 -27.66 14.85 8.81
N GLY A 317 -27.68 15.37 10.04
CA GLY A 317 -28.74 16.25 10.53
C GLY A 317 -30.06 15.53 10.84
N THR A 318 -30.04 14.21 11.05
CA THR A 318 -31.26 13.42 11.35
C THR A 318 -30.95 12.22 12.23
N SER A 319 -31.82 11.93 13.18
CA SER A 319 -31.74 10.72 14.01
C SER A 319 -32.31 9.47 13.33
N ASN A 320 -32.86 9.60 12.12
CA ASN A 320 -33.37 8.48 11.34
C ASN A 320 -32.24 7.81 10.53
N ALA A 321 -31.45 6.96 11.19
CA ALA A 321 -30.34 6.24 10.56
C ALA A 321 -30.80 5.38 9.37
N ASN A 322 -32.01 4.82 9.44
CA ASN A 322 -32.56 4.04 8.34
C ASN A 322 -32.75 4.88 7.07
N GLN A 323 -33.35 6.08 7.19
CA GLN A 323 -33.53 7.01 6.07
C GLN A 323 -32.19 7.38 5.42
N VAL A 324 -31.15 7.59 6.22
CA VAL A 324 -29.80 7.87 5.71
C VAL A 324 -29.29 6.66 4.91
N ALA A 325 -29.41 5.47 5.48
CA ALA A 325 -28.85 4.25 4.89
C ALA A 325 -29.54 3.83 3.60
N ILE A 326 -30.89 3.81 3.57
CA ILE A 326 -31.67 3.35 2.41
C ILE A 326 -31.78 4.39 1.29
N ASN A 327 -31.07 5.51 1.38
CA ASN A 327 -30.98 6.46 0.28
C ASN A 327 -30.37 5.77 -0.96
N THR A 328 -30.94 5.99 -2.14
CA THR A 328 -30.53 5.35 -3.41
C THR A 328 -29.16 5.81 -3.93
N ASN A 329 -28.59 6.87 -3.35
CA ASN A 329 -27.19 7.27 -3.58
C ASN A 329 -26.21 6.60 -2.61
N ARG A 330 -26.72 5.82 -1.64
CA ARG A 330 -25.96 5.08 -0.63
C ARG A 330 -26.31 3.58 -0.69
N LEU A 331 -26.64 2.96 0.45
CA LEU A 331 -26.96 1.53 0.53
C LEU A 331 -28.34 1.18 -0.04
N GLY A 332 -29.21 2.17 -0.28
CA GLY A 332 -30.49 1.94 -0.96
C GLY A 332 -30.33 1.41 -2.39
N ALA A 333 -29.21 1.69 -3.05
CA ALA A 333 -28.89 1.16 -4.38
C ALA A 333 -28.76 -0.38 -4.41
N LEU A 334 -28.60 -1.02 -3.25
CA LEU A 334 -28.45 -2.46 -3.14
C LEU A 334 -29.75 -3.23 -3.36
N GLY A 335 -30.90 -2.55 -3.34
CA GLY A 335 -32.21 -3.17 -3.56
C GLY A 335 -32.60 -4.16 -2.47
N PHE A 336 -32.62 -3.70 -1.21
CA PHE A 336 -33.02 -4.54 -0.06
C PHE A 336 -34.43 -5.11 -0.23
N GLN A 337 -34.55 -6.43 -0.03
CA GLN A 337 -35.78 -7.20 -0.19
C GLN A 337 -36.79 -6.97 0.94
N ASP A 338 -36.30 -6.74 2.15
CA ASP A 338 -37.10 -6.63 3.37
C ASP A 338 -37.12 -5.19 3.93
N GLY A 339 -36.77 -4.23 3.07
CA GLY A 339 -36.93 -2.80 3.30
C GLY A 339 -35.92 -2.22 4.28
N SER A 340 -36.40 -1.76 5.44
CA SER A 340 -35.54 -1.07 6.42
C SER A 340 -34.42 -1.96 6.98
N ILE A 341 -33.26 -1.38 7.25
CA ILE A 341 -32.11 -2.09 7.81
C ILE A 341 -31.72 -1.58 9.21
N PHE A 342 -32.25 -0.44 9.65
CA PHE A 342 -32.10 0.08 11.01
C PHE A 342 -33.45 0.23 11.69
N SER A 343 -33.57 -0.32 12.91
CA SER A 343 -34.78 -0.16 13.76
C SER A 343 -34.58 -0.57 15.22
N SER A 344 -33.46 -1.19 15.60
CA SER A 344 -33.16 -1.55 17.00
C SER A 344 -32.31 -0.47 17.69
N ARG A 345 -32.07 -0.59 19.01
CA ARG A 345 -31.09 0.20 19.78
C ARG A 345 -31.20 1.72 19.53
N ASP A 346 -32.37 2.27 19.84
CA ASP A 346 -32.76 3.66 19.62
C ASP A 346 -32.71 4.12 18.16
N GLY A 347 -32.97 3.19 17.23
CA GLY A 347 -32.98 3.45 15.79
C GLY A 347 -31.60 3.40 15.12
N TYR A 348 -30.51 3.19 15.88
CA TYR A 348 -29.16 3.06 15.33
C TYR A 348 -28.69 1.61 15.20
N GLY A 349 -29.40 0.64 15.79
CA GLY A 349 -29.05 -0.77 15.68
C GLY A 349 -29.51 -1.38 14.35
N LEU A 350 -28.61 -2.15 13.73
CA LEU A 350 -28.90 -2.89 12.50
C LEU A 350 -29.91 -4.01 12.81
N SER A 351 -31.08 -3.91 12.21
CA SER A 351 -32.14 -4.90 12.24
C SER A 351 -32.59 -5.20 10.83
N THR A 352 -32.03 -6.25 10.25
CA THR A 352 -32.19 -6.59 8.84
C THR A 352 -32.24 -8.11 8.66
N SER A 353 -32.67 -8.54 7.49
CA SER A 353 -32.72 -9.94 7.12
C SER A 353 -31.34 -10.47 6.72
N VAL A 354 -31.14 -11.79 6.77
CA VAL A 354 -29.87 -12.42 6.37
C VAL A 354 -29.53 -12.07 4.92
N ARG A 355 -30.53 -12.13 4.04
CA ARG A 355 -30.35 -11.84 2.60
C ARG A 355 -30.05 -10.38 2.29
N ASP A 356 -30.53 -9.45 3.11
CA ASP A 356 -30.22 -8.03 2.95
C ASP A 356 -28.88 -7.66 3.57
N PHE A 357 -28.49 -8.29 4.67
CA PHE A 357 -27.13 -8.11 5.18
C PHE A 357 -26.09 -8.68 4.21
N ALA A 358 -26.40 -9.80 3.55
CA ALA A 358 -25.56 -10.37 2.49
C ALA A 358 -25.32 -9.40 1.33
N ARG A 359 -26.29 -8.53 0.99
CA ARG A 359 -26.09 -7.49 -0.05
C ARG A 359 -25.03 -6.48 0.37
N ILE A 360 -25.03 -6.08 1.64
CA ILE A 360 -24.01 -5.17 2.20
C ILE A 360 -22.64 -5.87 2.18
N GLY A 361 -22.58 -7.15 2.58
CA GLY A 361 -21.34 -7.94 2.48
C GLY A 361 -20.83 -8.09 1.06
N TRP A 362 -21.74 -8.23 0.10
CA TRP A 362 -21.38 -8.32 -1.32
C TRP A 362 -20.90 -6.98 -1.88
N LEU A 363 -21.47 -5.85 -1.44
CA LEU A 363 -20.91 -4.53 -1.72
C LEU A 363 -19.48 -4.41 -1.17
N TRP A 364 -19.23 -4.92 0.03
CA TRP A 364 -17.89 -4.91 0.64
C TRP A 364 -16.90 -5.80 -0.10
N ALA A 365 -17.33 -7.01 -0.50
CA ALA A 365 -16.53 -7.93 -1.31
C ALA A 365 -16.09 -7.30 -2.64
N ASN A 366 -16.96 -6.46 -3.21
CA ASN A 366 -16.74 -5.77 -4.49
C ASN A 366 -16.26 -4.32 -4.31
N LYS A 367 -15.70 -3.98 -3.14
CA LYS A 367 -15.07 -2.67 -2.85
C LYS A 367 -15.91 -1.46 -3.26
N GLY A 368 -17.22 -1.49 -3.00
CA GLY A 368 -18.12 -0.38 -3.30
C GLY A 368 -18.71 -0.38 -4.71
N TYR A 369 -18.31 -1.34 -5.56
CA TYR A 369 -18.92 -1.55 -6.87
C TYR A 369 -20.24 -2.30 -6.73
N TRP A 370 -21.29 -1.80 -7.39
CA TRP A 370 -22.60 -2.42 -7.40
C TRP A 370 -23.31 -2.25 -8.73
N ASN A 371 -23.51 -3.36 -9.45
CA ASN A 371 -24.38 -3.46 -10.62
C ASN A 371 -24.22 -2.31 -11.63
N GLY A 372 -23.02 -2.11 -12.16
CA GLY A 372 -22.72 -1.06 -13.13
C GLY A 372 -22.41 0.31 -12.52
N ARG A 373 -22.49 0.48 -11.20
CA ARG A 373 -22.26 1.75 -10.50
C ARG A 373 -21.23 1.60 -9.39
N GLN A 374 -20.19 2.44 -9.42
CA GLN A 374 -19.31 2.63 -8.26
C GLN A 374 -20.04 3.50 -7.23
N LEU A 375 -20.62 2.88 -6.21
CA LEU A 375 -21.34 3.61 -5.15
C LEU A 375 -20.36 4.37 -4.25
N PHE A 376 -19.15 3.86 -4.12
CA PHE A 376 -18.14 4.35 -3.19
C PHE A 376 -16.73 4.19 -3.77
N PRO A 377 -15.82 5.18 -3.69
CA PRO A 377 -14.45 5.04 -4.22
C PRO A 377 -13.76 3.76 -3.73
N LYS A 378 -13.11 3.03 -4.64
CA LYS A 378 -12.45 1.75 -4.33
C LYS A 378 -11.32 1.95 -3.33
N GLU A 379 -10.65 3.10 -3.41
CA GLU A 379 -9.49 3.52 -2.62
C GLU A 379 -9.82 3.51 -1.13
N TYR A 380 -11.06 3.84 -0.76
CA TYR A 380 -11.49 3.82 0.63
C TYR A 380 -11.56 2.40 1.21
N PHE A 381 -11.80 1.36 0.41
CA PHE A 381 -11.64 -0.02 0.87
C PHE A 381 -10.18 -0.37 1.09
N ASP A 382 -9.30 0.08 0.19
CA ASP A 382 -7.86 -0.16 0.29
C ASP A 382 -7.23 0.57 1.50
N LEU A 383 -7.80 1.73 1.87
CA LEU A 383 -7.30 2.56 2.99
C LEU A 383 -7.97 2.28 4.33
N TYR A 384 -9.30 2.17 4.37
CA TYR A 384 -10.05 2.14 5.63
C TYR A 384 -10.55 0.75 6.03
N VAL A 385 -10.88 -0.10 5.06
CA VAL A 385 -11.26 -1.50 5.33
C VAL A 385 -9.99 -2.36 5.37
N ASN A 386 -9.08 -1.99 6.28
CA ASN A 386 -7.81 -2.66 6.57
C ASN A 386 -7.48 -2.51 8.06
N VAL A 387 -6.47 -3.22 8.56
CA VAL A 387 -5.94 -3.05 9.92
C VAL A 387 -5.44 -1.62 10.10
N GLN A 388 -6.05 -0.90 11.04
CA GLN A 388 -5.67 0.47 11.39
C GLN A 388 -5.18 0.61 12.82
N VAL A 389 -5.49 -0.35 13.69
CA VAL A 389 -5.03 -0.36 15.09
C VAL A 389 -3.66 -1.05 15.14
N PRO A 390 -2.57 -0.36 15.52
CA PRO A 390 -1.25 -0.95 15.63
C PRO A 390 -1.22 -2.12 16.61
N SER A 391 -0.40 -3.14 16.35
CA SER A 391 -0.29 -4.33 17.20
C SER A 391 0.32 -4.04 18.57
N ASN A 392 1.10 -2.97 18.69
CA ASN A 392 1.77 -2.54 19.92
C ASN A 392 0.98 -1.47 20.71
N LEU A 393 -0.20 -1.06 20.25
CA LEU A 393 -1.03 -0.10 20.98
C LEU A 393 -1.51 -0.74 22.29
N PRO A 394 -1.27 -0.13 23.47
CA PRO A 394 -1.68 -0.71 24.74
C PRO A 394 -3.20 -0.75 24.85
N ARG A 395 -3.71 -1.64 25.70
CA ARG A 395 -5.13 -1.68 26.06
C ARG A 395 -5.41 -0.73 27.23
N THR A 396 -6.67 -0.31 27.35
CA THR A 396 -7.08 0.51 28.49
C THR A 396 -6.76 -0.17 29.82
N THR A 397 -6.38 0.64 30.79
CA THR A 397 -6.11 0.28 32.18
C THR A 397 -7.32 0.53 33.09
N GLY A 398 -8.31 1.28 32.61
CA GLY A 398 -9.49 1.67 33.36
C GLY A 398 -10.69 0.76 33.15
N SER A 399 -11.40 0.44 34.24
CA SER A 399 -12.68 -0.29 34.19
C SER A 399 -13.88 0.60 34.57
N SER A 400 -13.65 1.74 35.23
CA SER A 400 -14.69 2.71 35.57
C SER A 400 -15.22 3.42 34.32
N VAL A 401 -16.54 3.55 34.23
CA VAL A 401 -17.22 4.29 33.15
C VAL A 401 -17.48 5.72 33.62
N ASP A 402 -16.89 6.70 32.94
CA ASP A 402 -17.20 8.14 33.09
C ASP A 402 -17.94 8.68 31.85
N ASP A 403 -19.24 8.42 31.75
CA ASP A 403 -20.09 8.94 30.67
C ASP A 403 -20.51 10.39 30.94
N TYR A 404 -19.55 11.31 31.00
CA TYR A 404 -19.78 12.72 31.34
C TYR A 404 -20.69 13.46 30.33
N LEU A 405 -20.78 12.99 29.08
CA LEU A 405 -21.73 13.54 28.11
C LEU A 405 -23.14 12.93 28.25
N GLY A 406 -23.31 11.84 29.00
CA GLY A 406 -24.59 11.18 29.23
C GLY A 406 -25.20 10.63 27.95
N VAL A 407 -24.38 10.13 27.02
CA VAL A 407 -24.87 9.58 25.74
C VAL A 407 -25.42 8.17 25.88
N GLY A 408 -25.04 7.45 26.93
CA GLY A 408 -25.37 6.05 27.15
C GLY A 408 -24.61 5.11 26.21
N THR A 409 -25.10 3.88 26.12
CA THR A 409 -24.48 2.80 25.31
C THR A 409 -25.48 2.28 24.28
N ILE A 410 -24.98 1.75 23.15
CA ILE A 410 -25.79 0.96 22.22
C ILE A 410 -25.96 -0.50 22.67
N GLY A 411 -25.80 -0.80 23.97
CA GLY A 411 -26.15 -2.06 24.61
C GLY A 411 -24.97 -2.95 25.03
N GLY A 412 -23.76 -2.40 25.08
CA GLY A 412 -22.56 -3.05 25.63
C GLY A 412 -21.81 -2.18 26.63
N GLY A 413 -20.61 -2.61 27.05
CA GLY A 413 -19.74 -1.91 28.00
C GLY A 413 -18.63 -1.07 27.36
N ASN A 414 -17.63 -0.69 28.17
CA ASN A 414 -16.50 0.18 27.82
C ASN A 414 -15.21 -0.57 27.42
N ASP A 415 -15.09 -1.87 27.69
CA ASP A 415 -14.00 -2.72 27.19
C ASP A 415 -14.45 -4.19 27.08
N LEU A 416 -14.96 -4.58 25.91
CA LEU A 416 -15.57 -5.90 25.70
C LEU A 416 -14.65 -6.89 24.97
N SER A 417 -13.41 -6.58 24.67
CA SER A 417 -12.56 -7.54 23.92
C SER A 417 -11.11 -7.28 24.17
N SER A 418 -10.30 -8.34 24.18
CA SER A 418 -8.85 -8.28 24.32
C SER A 418 -8.06 -8.36 23.02
N LEU A 419 -8.72 -8.60 21.89
CA LEU A 419 -8.04 -9.00 20.66
C LEU A 419 -7.61 -7.85 19.73
N GLY A 420 -8.20 -6.66 19.85
CA GLY A 420 -8.21 -5.61 18.82
C GLY A 420 -6.88 -5.21 18.17
N PRO A 421 -5.82 -4.90 18.94
CA PRO A 421 -4.54 -4.47 18.39
C PRO A 421 -3.96 -5.43 17.33
N GLY A 422 -3.68 -4.90 16.14
CA GLY A 422 -3.14 -5.62 14.99
C GLY A 422 -4.17 -6.41 14.16
N VAL A 423 -5.45 -6.41 14.52
CA VAL A 423 -6.52 -7.15 13.82
C VAL A 423 -7.83 -6.35 13.68
N TYR A 424 -7.78 -5.03 13.93
CA TYR A 424 -8.97 -4.17 13.93
C TYR A 424 -8.75 -2.88 13.13
N GLY A 425 -9.81 -2.37 12.51
CA GLY A 425 -9.79 -1.08 11.81
C GLY A 425 -11.15 -0.72 11.22
N ALA A 426 -11.54 0.56 11.31
CA ALA A 426 -12.85 1.10 10.88
C ALA A 426 -14.06 0.23 11.26
N ASN A 427 -14.03 -0.32 12.47
CA ASN A 427 -14.99 -1.26 13.03
C ASN A 427 -15.04 -2.70 12.47
N PHE A 428 -14.14 -3.07 11.55
CA PHE A 428 -13.99 -4.42 11.03
C PHE A 428 -12.93 -5.22 11.82
N TRP A 429 -13.12 -6.54 11.86
CA TRP A 429 -12.14 -7.51 12.35
C TRP A 429 -11.42 -8.18 11.18
N PHE A 430 -10.10 -8.32 11.24
CA PHE A 430 -9.28 -8.82 10.14
C PHE A 430 -8.48 -10.07 10.51
N ASN A 431 -8.34 -10.98 9.56
CA ASN A 431 -7.45 -12.13 9.68
C ASN A 431 -6.00 -11.81 9.28
N ALA A 432 -5.54 -10.59 9.54
CA ALA A 432 -4.19 -10.16 9.20
C ALA A 432 -3.15 -11.08 9.84
N ASN A 433 -2.14 -11.47 9.04
CA ASN A 433 -1.13 -12.46 9.42
C ASN A 433 -1.71 -13.80 9.90
N LYS A 434 -2.94 -14.13 9.47
CA LYS A 434 -3.69 -15.32 9.89
C LYS A 434 -3.86 -15.45 11.42
N LYS A 435 -3.88 -14.31 12.13
CA LYS A 435 -3.89 -14.26 13.61
C LYS A 435 -5.22 -14.71 14.22
N LEU A 436 -6.36 -14.40 13.60
CA LEU A 436 -7.68 -14.76 14.14
C LEU A 436 -8.14 -16.14 13.68
N PHE A 437 -7.85 -16.48 12.43
CA PHE A 437 -8.31 -17.69 11.75
C PHE A 437 -7.15 -18.30 10.93
N PRO A 438 -6.28 -19.12 11.55
CA PRO A 438 -5.10 -19.69 10.90
C PRO A 438 -5.37 -20.49 9.61
N ASP A 439 -6.53 -21.14 9.52
CA ASP A 439 -6.92 -21.98 8.39
C ASP A 439 -7.64 -21.21 7.28
N LEU A 440 -7.98 -19.93 7.50
CA LEU A 440 -8.70 -19.11 6.53
C LEU A 440 -7.75 -18.17 5.77
N PRO A 441 -8.17 -17.61 4.61
CA PRO A 441 -7.38 -16.61 3.88
C PRO A 441 -7.01 -15.41 4.74
N ALA A 442 -5.81 -14.86 4.52
CA ALA A 442 -5.31 -13.71 5.30
C ALA A 442 -6.09 -12.41 5.04
N ASP A 443 -6.74 -12.31 3.88
CA ASP A 443 -7.60 -11.20 3.48
C ASP A 443 -9.05 -11.35 4.00
N THR A 444 -9.33 -12.37 4.81
CA THR A 444 -10.64 -12.55 5.45
C THR A 444 -10.89 -11.41 6.43
N TYR A 445 -12.08 -10.81 6.37
CA TYR A 445 -12.53 -9.83 7.36
C TYR A 445 -14.01 -9.98 7.70
N GLN A 446 -14.40 -9.46 8.87
CA GLN A 446 -15.70 -9.73 9.46
C GLN A 446 -16.34 -8.51 10.12
N ALA A 447 -17.67 -8.50 10.08
CA ALA A 447 -18.53 -7.80 11.02
C ALA A 447 -19.03 -8.80 12.07
N VAL A 448 -18.64 -8.62 13.35
CA VAL A 448 -18.92 -9.58 14.43
C VAL A 448 -19.81 -8.95 15.49
N GLY A 449 -20.95 -9.58 15.74
CA GLY A 449 -21.91 -9.24 16.77
C GLY A 449 -22.01 -10.30 17.85
N HIS A 450 -22.10 -9.84 19.10
CA HIS A 450 -22.50 -10.64 20.27
C HIS A 450 -21.74 -11.98 20.41
N TRP A 451 -20.42 -11.88 20.53
CA TRP A 451 -19.52 -13.04 20.69
C TRP A 451 -19.60 -14.06 19.55
N GLY A 452 -19.88 -13.58 18.33
CA GLY A 452 -19.85 -14.40 17.13
C GLY A 452 -21.11 -15.23 16.88
N THR A 453 -22.24 -14.89 17.52
CA THR A 453 -23.54 -15.46 17.16
C THR A 453 -24.18 -14.74 15.96
N LYS A 454 -23.73 -13.53 15.62
CA LYS A 454 -24.30 -12.68 14.57
C LYS A 454 -23.17 -12.14 13.70
N VAL A 455 -22.90 -12.75 12.55
CA VAL A 455 -21.67 -12.49 11.80
C VAL A 455 -21.91 -12.38 10.31
N LEU A 456 -21.20 -11.43 9.69
CA LEU A 456 -20.96 -11.39 8.27
C LEU A 456 -19.45 -11.51 8.03
N THR A 457 -19.04 -12.51 7.26
CA THR A 457 -17.65 -12.76 6.86
C THR A 457 -17.50 -12.56 5.37
N VAL A 458 -16.47 -11.82 4.98
CA VAL A 458 -16.07 -11.64 3.59
C VAL A 458 -14.75 -12.36 3.36
N PHE A 459 -14.69 -13.14 2.28
CA PHE A 459 -13.49 -13.78 1.75
C PHE A 459 -13.21 -13.19 0.36
N PRO A 460 -12.50 -12.05 0.28
CA PRO A 460 -12.33 -11.32 -0.98
C PRO A 460 -11.68 -12.17 -2.08
N SER A 461 -10.56 -12.82 -1.75
CA SER A 461 -9.81 -13.73 -2.64
C SER A 461 -10.63 -14.90 -3.16
N GLN A 462 -11.75 -15.24 -2.51
CA GLN A 462 -12.63 -16.32 -2.92
C GLN A 462 -13.94 -15.82 -3.55
N ARG A 463 -14.14 -14.50 -3.65
CA ARG A 463 -15.41 -13.86 -4.03
C ARG A 463 -16.60 -14.50 -3.30
N MET A 464 -16.45 -14.63 -1.97
CA MET A 464 -17.39 -15.37 -1.14
C MET A 464 -17.78 -14.56 0.11
N VAL A 465 -19.06 -14.63 0.48
CA VAL A 465 -19.61 -14.00 1.68
C VAL A 465 -20.42 -15.02 2.45
N VAL A 466 -20.21 -15.08 3.76
CA VAL A 466 -20.97 -15.94 4.68
C VAL A 466 -21.69 -15.04 5.68
N VAL A 467 -23.00 -15.18 5.77
CA VAL A 467 -23.83 -14.46 6.74
C VAL A 467 -24.53 -15.47 7.62
N HIS A 468 -24.43 -15.32 8.93
CA HIS A 468 -25.09 -16.23 9.86
C HIS A 468 -25.54 -15.55 11.15
N TRP A 469 -26.63 -16.06 11.72
CA TRP A 469 -27.31 -15.46 12.86
C TRP A 469 -27.88 -16.51 13.82
N GLN A 470 -27.71 -16.25 15.11
CA GLN A 470 -28.21 -17.04 16.22
C GLN A 470 -28.68 -16.13 17.36
N SER A 471 -29.78 -16.54 18.02
CA SER A 471 -30.26 -15.93 19.25
C SER A 471 -29.43 -16.38 20.46
N GLY A 472 -29.32 -15.52 21.48
CA GLY A 472 -28.56 -15.81 22.70
C GLY A 472 -27.06 -15.50 22.62
N THR A 473 -26.35 -15.83 23.70
CA THR A 473 -24.92 -15.54 23.94
C THR A 473 -24.04 -16.75 23.67
N ARG A 474 -22.82 -16.53 23.18
CA ARG A 474 -21.73 -17.52 23.13
C ARG A 474 -20.54 -17.03 23.96
N ASP A 475 -19.68 -17.94 24.40
CA ASP A 475 -18.35 -17.57 24.92
C ASP A 475 -17.47 -16.99 23.80
N GLN A 476 -16.88 -15.81 24.05
CA GLN A 476 -15.96 -15.12 23.17
C GLN A 476 -14.73 -15.97 22.81
N SER A 477 -14.20 -16.75 23.76
CA SER A 477 -12.94 -17.48 23.59
C SER A 477 -13.06 -18.64 22.57
N GLY A 478 -14.27 -19.21 22.44
CA GLY A 478 -14.55 -20.34 21.56
C GLY A 478 -14.88 -19.96 20.12
N TYR A 479 -15.42 -18.76 19.88
CA TYR A 479 -15.93 -18.40 18.55
C TYR A 479 -14.86 -18.50 17.46
N ASN A 480 -13.70 -17.86 17.64
CA ASN A 480 -12.69 -17.82 16.56
C ASN A 480 -12.19 -19.21 16.21
N ARG A 481 -11.91 -20.04 17.21
CA ARG A 481 -11.50 -21.44 17.03
C ARG A 481 -12.58 -22.23 16.29
N ASP A 482 -13.82 -22.11 16.74
CA ASP A 482 -14.92 -22.91 16.21
C ASP A 482 -15.29 -22.46 14.78
N PHE A 483 -15.33 -21.14 14.52
CA PHE A 483 -15.55 -20.60 13.18
C PHE A 483 -14.39 -20.91 12.24
N ASN A 484 -13.13 -20.79 12.68
CA ASN A 484 -11.96 -21.22 11.90
C ASN A 484 -12.11 -22.69 11.49
N SER A 485 -12.44 -23.57 12.44
CA SER A 485 -12.62 -25.00 12.18
C SER A 485 -13.75 -25.29 11.20
N VAL A 486 -14.89 -24.58 11.31
CA VAL A 486 -16.08 -24.81 10.47
C VAL A 486 -15.90 -24.20 9.07
N ALA A 487 -15.46 -22.94 9.00
CA ALA A 487 -15.25 -22.24 7.73
C ALA A 487 -14.12 -22.87 6.90
N ARG A 488 -13.15 -23.56 7.51
CA ARG A 488 -12.14 -24.35 6.81
C ARG A 488 -12.77 -25.38 5.85
N SER A 489 -13.89 -26.03 6.21
CA SER A 489 -14.58 -26.95 5.30
C SER A 489 -15.10 -26.24 4.05
N LEU A 490 -15.57 -25.01 4.20
CA LEU A 490 -16.04 -24.19 3.07
C LEU A 490 -14.87 -23.69 2.21
N ILE A 491 -13.74 -23.32 2.82
CA ILE A 491 -12.52 -22.94 2.09
C ILE A 491 -11.94 -24.14 1.33
N ASN A 492 -11.87 -25.31 1.97
CA ASN A 492 -11.45 -26.56 1.32
C ASN A 492 -12.47 -27.05 0.28
N ALA A 493 -13.72 -26.58 0.37
CA ALA A 493 -14.74 -26.85 -0.64
C ALA A 493 -14.47 -26.08 -1.93
N VAL A 494 -13.71 -24.98 -1.90
CA VAL A 494 -13.41 -24.24 -3.13
C VAL A 494 -12.68 -25.17 -4.09
N VAL A 495 -13.41 -25.62 -5.10
CA VAL A 495 -12.83 -26.17 -6.32
C VAL A 495 -12.22 -24.96 -6.98
N ALA A 496 -10.94 -24.99 -7.28
CA ALA A 496 -10.38 -23.95 -8.11
C ALA A 496 -11.30 -23.78 -9.34
N GLN A 497 -12.01 -22.64 -9.43
CA GLN A 497 -12.25 -22.06 -10.75
C GLN A 497 -10.88 -22.05 -11.41
N PRO A 498 -10.75 -22.32 -12.71
CA PRO A 498 -9.46 -22.19 -13.36
C PRO A 498 -9.08 -20.70 -13.43
N GLU A 499 -8.76 -20.06 -12.29
CA GLU A 499 -7.45 -19.46 -12.18
C GLU A 499 -6.47 -20.54 -12.62
N PRO A 500 -5.43 -20.23 -13.40
CA PRO A 500 -4.40 -21.21 -13.69
C PRO A 500 -3.85 -21.69 -12.34
N THR A 501 -4.43 -22.77 -11.82
CA THR A 501 -3.84 -23.49 -10.73
C THR A 501 -2.52 -23.93 -11.34
N PRO A 502 -1.38 -23.73 -10.66
CA PRO A 502 -0.31 -24.66 -10.87
C PRO A 502 -0.91 -26.01 -10.46
N THR A 503 -1.48 -26.72 -11.44
CA THR A 503 -1.53 -28.16 -11.42
C THR A 503 -0.15 -28.56 -10.90
N PRO A 504 -0.01 -29.47 -9.93
CA PRO A 504 1.22 -30.24 -9.83
C PRO A 504 1.28 -31.21 -11.03
N THR A 505 1.15 -30.70 -12.24
CA THR A 505 2.21 -30.88 -13.22
C THR A 505 3.10 -29.68 -12.95
N SER A 506 4.11 -29.80 -12.06
CA SER A 506 5.03 -28.67 -11.83
C SER A 506 5.32 -28.03 -13.16
N LYS A 507 5.11 -26.70 -13.33
CA LYS A 507 5.18 -26.03 -14.64
C LYS A 507 6.35 -26.59 -15.44
N GLY A 508 7.42 -26.85 -14.73
CA GLY A 508 8.59 -27.57 -15.16
C GLY A 508 9.76 -26.77 -14.65
N LYS A 509 10.95 -27.17 -15.03
CA LYS A 509 12.02 -26.19 -15.17
C LYS A 509 11.76 -25.30 -16.39
N ILE A 510 12.46 -24.17 -16.44
CA ILE A 510 12.48 -23.28 -17.60
C ILE A 510 13.43 -23.89 -18.64
N ILE A 511 12.98 -24.02 -19.89
CA ILE A 511 13.78 -24.54 -21.00
C ILE A 511 13.62 -23.64 -22.24
N VAL A 512 14.59 -23.71 -23.15
CA VAL A 512 14.43 -23.15 -24.51
C VAL A 512 13.34 -23.95 -25.24
N ASP A 513 12.42 -23.27 -25.92
CA ASP A 513 11.43 -23.96 -26.76
C ASP A 513 12.16 -24.66 -27.91
N PRO A 514 12.10 -26.00 -28.00
CA PRO A 514 12.84 -26.75 -29.03
C PRO A 514 12.31 -26.49 -30.45
N THR A 515 11.12 -25.91 -30.59
CA THR A 515 10.52 -25.57 -31.88
C THR A 515 10.73 -24.10 -32.25
N ASN A 516 10.78 -23.21 -31.26
CA ASN A 516 10.89 -21.76 -31.44
C ASN A 516 11.96 -21.20 -30.48
N PRO A 517 13.26 -21.39 -30.75
CA PRO A 517 14.34 -21.09 -29.79
C PRO A 517 14.48 -19.60 -29.44
N GLU A 518 13.78 -18.71 -30.15
CA GLU A 518 13.54 -17.33 -29.73
C GLU A 518 12.75 -17.18 -28.41
N TRP A 519 12.08 -18.24 -27.97
CA TRP A 519 11.24 -18.25 -26.76
C TRP A 519 11.69 -19.30 -25.75
N LEU A 520 11.29 -19.06 -24.50
CA LEU A 520 11.40 -20.02 -23.42
C LEU A 520 10.00 -20.52 -23.09
N ILE A 521 9.96 -21.75 -22.61
CA ILE A 521 8.74 -22.40 -22.14
C ILE A 521 9.06 -23.05 -20.79
N TYR A 522 8.00 -23.35 -20.05
CA TYR A 522 8.13 -24.33 -19.01
C TYR A 522 8.17 -25.74 -19.63
N GLU A 523 8.82 -26.70 -18.96
CA GLU A 523 8.95 -28.10 -19.43
C GLU A 523 7.62 -28.77 -19.83
N ASN A 524 6.49 -28.31 -19.27
CA ASN A 524 5.16 -28.78 -19.65
C ASN A 524 4.63 -28.20 -20.98
N GLY A 525 5.42 -27.41 -21.71
CA GLY A 525 5.07 -26.81 -23.00
C GLY A 525 4.32 -25.47 -22.93
N LYS A 526 4.04 -24.94 -21.74
CA LYS A 526 3.38 -23.63 -21.59
C LYS A 526 4.37 -22.48 -21.81
N PRO A 527 3.91 -21.33 -22.35
CA PRO A 527 4.76 -20.14 -22.47
C PRO A 527 5.30 -19.71 -21.12
N PHE A 528 6.56 -19.28 -21.11
CA PHE A 528 7.21 -18.62 -19.99
C PHE A 528 7.40 -17.14 -20.31
N PHE A 529 7.30 -16.28 -19.30
CA PHE A 529 7.72 -14.88 -19.43
C PHE A 529 8.38 -14.42 -18.13
N MET A 530 9.39 -13.54 -18.24
CA MET A 530 10.00 -12.91 -17.06
C MET A 530 10.02 -11.39 -17.15
N CYS A 531 9.68 -10.75 -16.03
CA CYS A 531 9.77 -9.31 -15.79
C CYS A 531 10.18 -9.07 -14.34
N GLY A 532 11.27 -8.33 -14.12
CA GLY A 532 11.72 -8.04 -12.77
C GLY A 532 12.87 -7.03 -12.68
N PRO A 533 13.33 -6.76 -11.45
CA PRO A 533 14.48 -5.90 -11.19
C PRO A 533 15.79 -6.44 -11.80
N GLY A 534 16.54 -5.58 -12.49
CA GLY A 534 17.84 -5.89 -13.10
C GLY A 534 19.06 -5.53 -12.24
N ASP A 535 18.92 -4.66 -11.22
CA ASP A 535 20.06 -4.13 -10.45
C ASP A 535 20.18 -4.56 -8.97
N PRO A 536 19.53 -5.62 -8.43
CA PRO A 536 19.94 -6.15 -7.13
C PRO A 536 21.19 -7.04 -7.25
N GLU A 537 22.20 -6.65 -8.04
CA GLU A 537 23.44 -7.43 -8.26
C GLU A 537 24.08 -7.86 -6.93
N ASP A 538 24.07 -6.96 -5.94
CA ASP A 538 24.62 -7.16 -4.61
C ASP A 538 23.76 -8.05 -3.69
N PHE A 539 22.63 -8.58 -4.16
CA PHE A 539 21.63 -9.29 -3.36
C PHE A 539 22.24 -10.33 -2.40
N LEU A 540 23.16 -11.16 -2.90
CA LEU A 540 23.80 -12.22 -2.12
C LEU A 540 24.73 -11.70 -1.00
N TYR A 541 25.11 -10.43 -1.05
CA TYR A 541 26.12 -9.80 -0.20
C TYR A 541 25.60 -8.66 0.68
N ARG A 542 24.31 -8.33 0.61
CA ARG A 542 23.68 -7.28 1.43
C ARG A 542 23.79 -7.59 2.93
N GLY A 543 23.98 -6.54 3.73
CA GLY A 543 24.09 -6.62 5.19
C GLY A 543 25.51 -6.88 5.70
N THR A 544 25.63 -6.99 7.02
CA THR A 544 26.95 -7.14 7.68
C THR A 544 27.50 -8.55 7.46
N LEU A 545 28.77 -8.63 7.08
CA LEU A 545 29.57 -9.86 7.00
C LEU A 545 29.78 -10.45 8.40
N LEU A 546 29.46 -11.73 8.55
CA LEU A 546 29.68 -12.48 9.78
C LEU A 546 31.00 -13.28 9.71
N ASN A 547 31.51 -13.68 10.88
CA ASN A 547 32.80 -14.38 10.99
C ASN A 547 32.89 -15.69 10.19
N ASP A 548 31.75 -16.29 9.86
CA ASP A 548 31.69 -17.52 9.07
C ASP A 548 31.46 -17.29 7.56
N GLY A 549 31.51 -16.03 7.12
CA GLY A 549 31.35 -15.61 5.73
C GLY A 549 29.92 -15.27 5.32
N THR A 550 28.92 -15.63 6.13
CA THR A 550 27.49 -15.35 5.85
C THR A 550 27.14 -13.88 6.05
N ARG A 551 25.96 -13.46 5.58
CA ARG A 551 25.44 -12.09 5.68
C ARG A 551 24.22 -11.97 6.57
N SER A 552 24.06 -10.83 7.22
CA SER A 552 22.91 -10.50 8.09
C SER A 552 21.92 -9.51 7.45
N GLY A 553 21.81 -9.54 6.12
CA GLY A 553 20.97 -8.60 5.35
C GLY A 553 19.48 -8.90 5.37
N ASP A 554 18.78 -8.21 4.47
CA ASP A 554 17.32 -8.17 4.33
C ASP A 554 16.79 -9.02 3.15
N GLN A 555 17.58 -9.94 2.60
CA GLN A 555 17.27 -10.72 1.40
C GLN A 555 15.89 -11.39 1.44
N LEU A 556 15.51 -12.00 2.56
CA LEU A 556 14.17 -12.60 2.71
C LEU A 556 13.05 -11.56 2.70
N ASN A 557 13.28 -10.35 3.22
CA ASN A 557 12.31 -9.26 3.14
C ASN A 557 12.13 -8.78 1.69
N LEU A 558 13.21 -8.72 0.92
CA LEU A 558 13.16 -8.41 -0.51
C LEU A 558 12.39 -9.47 -1.29
N ILE A 559 12.71 -10.75 -1.08
CA ILE A 559 11.95 -11.87 -1.64
C ILE A 559 10.46 -11.77 -1.26
N ASN A 560 10.15 -11.45 0.01
CA ASN A 560 8.77 -11.26 0.47
C ASN A 560 8.08 -10.02 -0.12
N LYS A 561 8.81 -8.95 -0.45
CA LYS A 561 8.27 -7.78 -1.14
C LYS A 561 7.87 -8.12 -2.58
N LEU A 562 8.70 -8.91 -3.27
CA LEU A 562 8.43 -9.36 -4.63
C LEU A 562 7.24 -10.35 -4.66
N LYS A 563 7.08 -11.18 -3.63
CA LYS A 563 5.91 -12.07 -3.49
C LYS A 563 4.60 -11.29 -3.53
N GLY A 564 3.66 -11.82 -4.29
CA GLY A 564 2.34 -11.23 -4.46
C GLY A 564 2.31 -9.98 -5.34
N THR A 565 3.42 -9.59 -5.97
CA THR A 565 3.42 -8.57 -7.05
C THR A 565 3.20 -9.21 -8.42
N GLY A 566 3.68 -10.45 -8.60
CA GLY A 566 3.67 -11.16 -9.88
C GLY A 566 4.92 -10.92 -10.73
N ALA A 567 5.75 -9.91 -10.42
CA ALA A 567 7.11 -9.84 -10.94
C ALA A 567 7.89 -11.07 -10.47
N ASN A 568 8.72 -11.63 -11.35
CA ASN A 568 9.16 -13.02 -11.20
C ASN A 568 10.62 -13.25 -11.57
N SER A 569 11.51 -12.26 -11.44
CA SER A 569 12.95 -12.50 -11.53
C SER A 569 13.73 -11.67 -10.51
N ILE A 570 14.89 -12.19 -10.13
CA ILE A 570 15.92 -11.46 -9.39
C ILE A 570 17.25 -11.71 -10.09
N TYR A 571 17.87 -10.62 -10.53
CA TYR A 571 19.22 -10.56 -11.08
C TYR A 571 20.25 -10.58 -9.94
N LEU A 572 21.19 -11.54 -9.93
CA LEU A 572 22.17 -11.69 -8.85
C LEU A 572 23.47 -12.33 -9.32
N GLN A 573 24.57 -12.02 -8.64
CA GLN A 573 25.91 -12.42 -9.08
C GLN A 573 26.69 -13.18 -8.00
N ALA A 574 27.36 -14.26 -8.40
CA ALA A 574 28.17 -15.08 -7.52
C ALA A 574 29.49 -14.40 -7.15
N ILE A 575 30.22 -13.83 -8.10
CA ILE A 575 31.49 -13.14 -7.82
C ILE A 575 31.43 -11.72 -8.36
N ARG A 576 31.46 -10.76 -7.43
CA ARG A 576 31.54 -9.32 -7.73
C ARG A 576 32.91 -8.72 -7.43
N SER A 577 33.79 -9.50 -6.81
CA SER A 577 35.13 -9.08 -6.41
C SER A 577 36.16 -9.35 -7.52
N HIS A 578 37.43 -9.02 -7.27
CA HIS A 578 38.55 -9.27 -8.19
C HIS A 578 38.47 -8.50 -9.51
N GLY A 579 37.94 -7.28 -9.46
CA GLY A 579 37.89 -6.35 -10.59
C GLY A 579 36.50 -5.82 -10.89
N GLY A 580 35.45 -6.56 -10.55
CA GLY A 580 34.06 -6.09 -10.64
C GLY A 580 33.68 -5.09 -9.55
N ASP A 581 32.38 -4.81 -9.45
CA ASP A 581 31.79 -3.74 -8.66
C ASP A 581 31.70 -4.02 -7.16
N GLY A 582 31.93 -5.26 -6.75
CA GLY A 582 31.97 -5.69 -5.36
C GLY A 582 33.34 -5.49 -4.69
N ASN A 583 33.31 -5.22 -3.38
CA ASN A 583 34.53 -5.26 -2.58
C ASN A 583 35.08 -6.70 -2.44
N ASN A 584 36.29 -6.85 -1.91
CA ASN A 584 37.01 -8.13 -1.77
C ASN A 584 36.25 -9.25 -1.02
N THR A 585 35.14 -8.95 -0.33
CA THR A 585 34.32 -9.93 0.39
C THR A 585 33.11 -10.44 -0.40
N HIS A 586 32.89 -9.95 -1.63
CA HIS A 586 31.77 -10.33 -2.49
C HIS A 586 32.16 -11.52 -3.37
N ASN A 587 32.37 -12.66 -2.73
CA ASN A 587 32.58 -13.98 -3.34
C ASN A 587 32.26 -15.09 -2.32
N PRO A 588 31.98 -16.32 -2.76
CA PRO A 588 31.56 -17.41 -1.88
C PRO A 588 32.71 -18.25 -1.32
N PHE A 589 33.96 -17.78 -1.38
CA PHE A 589 35.12 -18.59 -0.97
C PHE A 589 35.37 -18.52 0.55
N ILE A 590 35.99 -19.56 1.10
CA ILE A 590 36.40 -19.57 2.52
C ILE A 590 37.39 -18.44 2.76
N ASN A 591 37.07 -17.55 3.70
CA ASN A 591 37.82 -16.33 4.00
C ASN A 591 38.04 -15.43 2.77
N HIS A 592 37.13 -15.49 1.81
CA HIS A 592 37.17 -14.75 0.54
C HIS A 592 38.39 -15.05 -0.33
N ASP A 593 38.97 -16.24 -0.17
CA ASP A 593 40.20 -16.67 -0.81
C ASP A 593 39.90 -17.81 -1.81
N PRO A 594 39.99 -17.57 -3.13
CA PRO A 594 39.64 -18.55 -4.16
C PRO A 594 40.49 -19.83 -4.12
N THR A 595 41.64 -19.81 -3.43
CA THR A 595 42.48 -21.00 -3.27
C THR A 595 41.97 -21.97 -2.20
N LYS A 596 41.02 -21.55 -1.35
CA LYS A 596 40.49 -22.34 -0.23
C LYS A 596 39.17 -23.05 -0.53
N GLY A 597 38.63 -22.88 -1.74
CA GLY A 597 37.37 -23.47 -2.16
C GLY A 597 36.13 -22.77 -1.61
N LEU A 598 34.96 -23.31 -1.94
CA LEU A 598 33.65 -22.75 -1.60
C LEU A 598 33.34 -22.87 -0.10
N ASN A 599 32.76 -21.81 0.46
CA ASN A 599 32.31 -21.78 1.84
C ASN A 599 30.90 -22.40 1.97
N ALA A 600 30.83 -23.62 2.52
CA ALA A 600 29.58 -24.36 2.67
C ALA A 600 28.47 -23.56 3.41
N LYS A 601 28.83 -22.76 4.42
CA LYS A 601 27.84 -21.97 5.18
C LYS A 601 27.24 -20.84 4.36
N VAL A 602 28.04 -20.20 3.50
CA VAL A 602 27.55 -19.19 2.55
C VAL A 602 26.59 -19.84 1.56
N LEU A 603 26.96 -21.02 1.02
CA LEU A 603 26.09 -21.75 0.10
C LEU A 603 24.79 -22.24 0.77
N ASP A 604 24.83 -22.67 2.02
CA ASP A 604 23.63 -23.04 2.79
C ASP A 604 22.70 -21.85 3.02
N GLN A 605 23.27 -20.66 3.23
CA GLN A 605 22.48 -19.43 3.30
C GLN A 605 21.82 -19.10 1.95
N TRP A 606 22.57 -19.18 0.85
CA TRP A 606 22.02 -18.96 -0.50
C TRP A 606 20.93 -19.97 -0.85
N GLU A 607 21.12 -21.24 -0.49
CA GLU A 607 20.12 -22.29 -0.67
C GLU A 607 18.78 -21.93 -0.03
N SER A 608 18.80 -21.30 1.16
CA SER A 608 17.57 -20.86 1.82
C SER A 608 16.80 -19.80 1.02
N TRP A 609 17.53 -18.87 0.38
CA TRP A 609 16.95 -17.83 -0.47
C TRP A 609 16.45 -18.38 -1.79
N PHE A 610 17.27 -19.20 -2.46
CA PHE A 610 16.93 -19.83 -3.74
C PHE A 610 15.74 -20.78 -3.61
N SER A 611 15.70 -21.58 -2.55
CA SER A 611 14.52 -22.40 -2.21
C SER A 611 13.25 -21.57 -2.00
N GLU A 612 13.35 -20.37 -1.45
CA GLU A 612 12.20 -19.49 -1.28
C GLU A 612 11.79 -18.83 -2.60
N MET A 613 12.74 -18.44 -3.44
CA MET A 613 12.49 -17.92 -4.79
C MET A 613 11.81 -18.99 -5.65
N ASP A 614 12.38 -20.19 -5.72
CA ASP A 614 11.89 -21.30 -6.54
C ASP A 614 10.47 -21.72 -6.16
N ARG A 615 10.18 -21.84 -4.85
CA ARG A 615 8.83 -22.14 -4.34
C ARG A 615 7.77 -21.10 -4.73
N ASN A 616 8.19 -19.87 -5.03
CA ASN A 616 7.30 -18.77 -5.40
C ASN A 616 7.43 -18.38 -6.89
N SER A 617 8.03 -19.25 -7.72
CA SER A 617 8.23 -19.01 -9.16
C SER A 617 8.96 -17.71 -9.47
N ILE A 618 9.91 -17.33 -8.61
CA ILE A 618 10.83 -16.23 -8.86
C ILE A 618 12.08 -16.82 -9.50
N VAL A 619 12.39 -16.36 -10.70
CA VAL A 619 13.57 -16.74 -11.49
C VAL A 619 14.82 -16.27 -10.76
N ILE A 620 15.70 -17.21 -10.47
CA ILE A 620 17.07 -16.98 -10.04
C ILE A 620 17.87 -16.72 -11.32
N TYR A 621 18.09 -15.45 -11.63
CA TYR A 621 18.87 -15.03 -12.80
C TYR A 621 20.33 -14.89 -12.37
N PHE A 622 21.05 -16.02 -12.42
CA PHE A 622 22.29 -16.24 -11.69
C PHE A 622 23.51 -16.01 -12.56
N PHE A 623 24.26 -14.95 -12.29
CA PHE A 623 25.53 -14.65 -12.94
C PHE A 623 26.69 -15.30 -12.19
N PHE A 624 27.60 -15.97 -12.89
CA PHE A 624 28.83 -16.47 -12.26
C PHE A 624 29.81 -15.34 -11.98
N TYR A 625 29.95 -14.42 -12.93
CA TYR A 625 30.91 -13.33 -12.88
C TYR A 625 30.23 -11.99 -13.16
N ASP A 626 30.59 -11.01 -12.35
CA ASP A 626 30.37 -9.59 -12.59
C ASP A 626 31.27 -9.08 -13.74
N ASP A 627 30.95 -7.92 -14.28
CA ASP A 627 31.54 -7.30 -15.48
C ASP A 627 33.07 -7.46 -15.62
N SER A 628 33.81 -6.86 -14.69
CA SER A 628 35.25 -6.77 -14.67
C SER A 628 35.91 -7.82 -13.77
N ALA A 629 35.15 -8.80 -13.26
CA ALA A 629 35.65 -9.85 -12.39
C ALA A 629 36.64 -10.78 -13.11
N ASN A 630 37.91 -10.79 -12.69
CA ASN A 630 38.95 -11.65 -13.25
C ASN A 630 39.75 -12.39 -12.18
N ILE A 631 39.23 -13.54 -11.77
CA ILE A 631 39.80 -14.38 -10.70
C ILE A 631 40.89 -15.31 -11.26
N TRP A 632 40.63 -15.94 -12.41
CA TRP A 632 41.54 -16.88 -13.06
C TRP A 632 41.89 -16.40 -14.47
N ASN A 633 43.06 -15.76 -14.58
CA ASN A 633 43.54 -15.20 -15.84
C ASN A 633 44.22 -16.27 -16.72
N THR A 634 43.45 -17.22 -17.24
CA THR A 634 43.94 -18.36 -18.03
C THR A 634 43.64 -18.23 -19.53
N GLY A 635 43.31 -17.02 -20.01
CA GLY A 635 42.86 -16.79 -21.38
C GLY A 635 41.57 -17.56 -21.67
N ASP A 636 41.52 -18.28 -22.80
CA ASP A 636 40.33 -19.03 -23.21
C ASP A 636 40.15 -20.37 -22.47
N ILE A 637 41.12 -20.81 -21.66
CA ILE A 637 41.12 -22.14 -21.04
C ILE A 637 40.45 -22.11 -19.67
N VAL A 638 39.40 -22.89 -19.45
CA VAL A 638 38.81 -23.08 -18.10
C VAL A 638 39.72 -24.00 -17.29
N GLY A 639 40.49 -23.42 -16.38
CA GLY A 639 41.45 -24.14 -15.54
C GLY A 639 40.77 -25.01 -14.48
N SER A 640 41.53 -25.90 -13.83
CA SER A 640 40.98 -26.82 -12.83
C SER A 640 40.34 -26.12 -11.63
N ALA A 641 40.90 -25.00 -11.16
CA ALA A 641 40.37 -24.25 -10.03
C ALA A 641 39.03 -23.57 -10.36
N GLU A 642 38.94 -22.93 -11.52
CA GLU A 642 37.70 -22.32 -12.01
C GLU A 642 36.63 -23.37 -12.30
N LYS A 643 37.02 -24.47 -12.95
CA LYS A 643 36.12 -25.60 -13.21
C LYS A 643 35.53 -26.13 -11.90
N ALA A 644 36.35 -26.31 -10.86
CA ALA A 644 35.88 -26.75 -9.55
C ALA A 644 34.91 -25.74 -8.90
N PHE A 645 35.11 -24.44 -9.10
CA PHE A 645 34.16 -23.41 -8.66
C PHE A 645 32.82 -23.53 -9.39
N ILE A 646 32.85 -23.57 -10.73
CA ILE A 646 31.64 -23.67 -11.55
C ILE A 646 30.86 -24.94 -11.22
N GLU A 647 31.52 -26.10 -11.25
CA GLU A 647 30.90 -27.39 -10.91
C GLU A 647 30.36 -27.38 -9.48
N GLY A 648 31.07 -26.78 -8.53
CA GLY A 648 30.62 -26.67 -7.15
C GLY A 648 29.33 -25.86 -6.98
N ILE A 649 29.20 -24.74 -7.69
CA ILE A 649 27.97 -23.91 -7.69
C ILE A 649 26.83 -24.64 -8.42
N VAL A 650 27.09 -25.18 -9.62
CA VAL A 650 26.06 -25.88 -10.40
C VAL A 650 25.53 -27.08 -9.64
N ASN A 651 26.40 -27.98 -9.16
CA ASN A 651 25.99 -29.16 -8.40
C ASN A 651 25.23 -28.81 -7.10
N ARG A 652 25.46 -27.62 -6.53
CA ARG A 652 24.78 -27.19 -5.30
C ARG A 652 23.35 -26.74 -5.53
N PHE A 653 23.04 -26.16 -6.69
CA PHE A 653 21.81 -25.43 -6.94
C PHE A 653 21.01 -25.88 -8.17
N GLU A 654 21.53 -26.82 -8.98
CA GLU A 654 20.85 -27.33 -10.17
C GLU A 654 19.48 -27.99 -9.90
N HIS A 655 19.10 -28.25 -8.65
CA HIS A 655 17.77 -28.80 -8.33
C HIS A 655 16.65 -27.77 -8.36
N HIS A 656 16.95 -26.46 -8.40
CA HIS A 656 15.95 -25.39 -8.48
C HIS A 656 15.41 -25.27 -9.91
N LYS A 657 14.08 -25.15 -10.07
CA LYS A 657 13.41 -25.19 -11.39
C LYS A 657 13.38 -23.83 -12.08
N ASN A 658 13.27 -22.76 -11.31
CA ASN A 658 13.20 -21.39 -11.79
C ASN A 658 14.60 -20.78 -11.80
N LEU A 659 15.51 -21.38 -12.57
CA LEU A 659 16.92 -21.04 -12.60
C LEU A 659 17.39 -20.85 -14.04
N ILE A 660 18.09 -19.73 -14.27
CA ILE A 660 18.82 -19.48 -15.52
C ILE A 660 20.24 -19.12 -15.12
N TRP A 661 21.20 -19.87 -15.66
CA TRP A 661 22.62 -19.58 -15.50
C TRP A 661 23.04 -18.50 -16.48
N VAL A 662 23.84 -17.53 -16.04
CA VAL A 662 24.41 -16.50 -16.90
C VAL A 662 25.91 -16.47 -16.69
N VAL A 663 26.69 -16.59 -17.76
CA VAL A 663 28.14 -16.77 -17.65
C VAL A 663 28.80 -15.56 -17.00
N ALA A 664 28.56 -14.37 -17.54
CA ALA A 664 29.10 -13.14 -17.02
C ALA A 664 28.16 -11.97 -17.36
N GLU A 665 28.18 -10.97 -16.50
CA GLU A 665 27.72 -9.63 -16.84
C GLU A 665 28.73 -9.02 -17.82
N GLU A 666 28.25 -8.31 -18.85
CA GLU A 666 29.08 -7.48 -19.74
C GLU A 666 30.37 -8.17 -20.20
N TYR A 667 30.27 -9.43 -20.68
CA TYR A 667 31.42 -10.33 -20.77
C TYR A 667 32.63 -9.77 -21.54
N GLY A 668 32.42 -8.85 -22.49
CA GLY A 668 33.46 -8.25 -23.33
C GLY A 668 34.47 -7.42 -22.56
N GLU A 669 34.17 -7.04 -21.31
CA GLU A 669 35.06 -6.38 -20.37
C GLU A 669 36.32 -7.21 -20.03
N LYS A 670 36.17 -8.53 -19.95
CA LYS A 670 37.24 -9.45 -19.48
C LYS A 670 37.37 -10.74 -20.28
N PHE A 671 36.32 -11.21 -20.93
CA PHE A 671 36.29 -12.51 -21.61
C PHE A 671 36.16 -12.37 -23.12
N SER A 672 36.83 -13.28 -23.83
CA SER A 672 36.57 -13.50 -25.25
C SER A 672 35.27 -14.30 -25.44
N ALA A 673 34.70 -14.30 -26.64
CA ALA A 673 33.57 -15.17 -26.95
C ALA A 673 33.93 -16.67 -26.77
N THR A 674 35.12 -17.09 -27.20
CA THR A 674 35.63 -18.46 -27.00
C THR A 674 35.67 -18.83 -25.52
N ARG A 675 36.12 -17.91 -24.67
CA ARG A 675 36.18 -18.08 -23.23
C ARG A 675 34.79 -18.30 -22.63
N VAL A 676 33.81 -17.47 -23.01
CA VAL A 676 32.41 -17.61 -22.59
C VAL A 676 31.84 -18.98 -23.02
N SER A 677 32.05 -19.38 -24.28
CA SER A 677 31.61 -20.69 -24.78
C SER A 677 32.21 -21.86 -23.99
N ASN A 678 33.50 -21.78 -23.65
CA ASN A 678 34.16 -22.82 -22.85
C ASN A 678 33.62 -22.89 -21.41
N ILE A 679 33.29 -21.75 -20.79
CA ILE A 679 32.64 -21.71 -19.47
C ILE A 679 31.22 -22.29 -19.56
N ALA A 680 30.44 -21.89 -20.57
CA ALA A 680 29.09 -22.41 -20.81
C ALA A 680 29.08 -23.93 -21.02
N GLN A 681 30.09 -24.47 -21.71
CA GLN A 681 30.26 -25.93 -21.86
C GLN A 681 30.49 -26.62 -20.51
N VAL A 682 31.27 -26.03 -19.60
CA VAL A 682 31.48 -26.58 -18.25
C VAL A 682 30.18 -26.55 -17.44
N ILE A 683 29.44 -25.44 -17.47
CA ILE A 683 28.12 -25.34 -16.83
C ILE A 683 27.18 -26.43 -17.38
N ARG A 684 27.06 -26.54 -18.71
CA ARG A 684 26.21 -27.53 -19.39
C ARG A 684 26.58 -28.98 -19.05
N SER A 685 27.88 -29.25 -18.88
CA SER A 685 28.37 -30.59 -18.54
C SER A 685 28.11 -30.97 -17.09
N ALA A 686 28.05 -29.97 -16.20
CA ALA A 686 27.77 -30.16 -14.77
C ALA A 686 26.26 -30.22 -14.47
N ASP A 687 25.45 -29.47 -15.21
CA ASP A 687 24.01 -29.33 -14.99
C ASP A 687 23.22 -30.51 -15.60
N ASN A 688 22.93 -31.51 -14.78
CA ASN A 688 22.11 -32.68 -15.11
C ASN A 688 20.66 -32.29 -15.43
N ASN A 689 20.21 -31.14 -14.96
CA ASN A 689 18.86 -30.62 -15.20
C ASN A 689 18.76 -29.77 -16.46
N GLN A 690 19.89 -29.46 -17.11
CA GLN A 690 19.92 -28.81 -18.43
C GLN A 690 19.22 -27.44 -18.46
N HIS A 691 19.45 -26.59 -17.45
CA HIS A 691 18.88 -25.25 -17.40
C HIS A 691 19.30 -24.41 -18.61
N VAL A 692 18.55 -23.33 -18.83
CA VAL A 692 18.94 -22.29 -19.78
C VAL A 692 20.25 -21.67 -19.31
N ILE A 693 21.20 -21.51 -20.24
CA ILE A 693 22.44 -20.77 -20.03
C ILE A 693 22.37 -19.53 -20.89
N GLY A 694 22.73 -18.39 -20.34
CA GLY A 694 22.79 -17.12 -21.04
C GLY A 694 24.11 -16.39 -20.86
N VAL A 695 24.20 -15.23 -21.49
CA VAL A 695 25.31 -14.29 -21.36
C VAL A 695 24.81 -12.85 -21.55
N HIS A 696 25.36 -11.91 -20.78
CA HIS A 696 25.13 -10.47 -20.95
C HIS A 696 26.29 -9.83 -21.70
N LYS A 697 26.01 -8.94 -22.65
CA LYS A 697 27.04 -8.28 -23.48
C LYS A 697 26.96 -6.77 -23.37
N ASN A 698 28.12 -6.16 -23.15
CA ASN A 698 28.25 -4.72 -23.09
C ASN A 698 28.02 -4.04 -24.45
N GLU A 699 27.29 -2.93 -24.42
CA GLU A 699 27.08 -1.95 -25.50
C GLU A 699 26.65 -2.55 -26.85
N SER A 700 25.91 -3.68 -26.84
CA SER A 700 25.53 -4.35 -28.08
C SER A 700 24.21 -5.12 -28.01
N ILE A 701 23.48 -5.06 -29.12
CA ILE A 701 22.25 -5.81 -29.36
C ILE A 701 22.46 -7.02 -30.30
N SER A 702 23.71 -7.35 -30.64
CA SER A 702 24.06 -8.46 -31.53
C SER A 702 24.92 -9.50 -30.81
N PHE A 703 24.52 -10.77 -30.94
CA PHE A 703 25.18 -11.95 -30.37
C PHE A 703 25.58 -12.94 -31.46
N SER A 704 25.90 -12.45 -32.65
CA SER A 704 26.27 -13.25 -33.81
C SER A 704 27.44 -14.22 -33.59
N GLU A 705 28.34 -13.90 -32.66
CA GLU A 705 29.48 -14.72 -32.25
C GLU A 705 29.05 -16.00 -31.52
N PHE A 706 27.89 -16.00 -30.87
CA PHE A 706 27.32 -17.14 -30.15
C PHE A 706 26.17 -17.83 -30.89
N ALA A 707 25.88 -17.34 -32.09
CA ALA A 707 24.81 -17.82 -32.97
C ALA A 707 24.63 -19.34 -33.08
N ASN A 708 25.75 -20.07 -33.03
CA ASN A 708 25.82 -21.51 -33.20
C ASN A 708 26.38 -22.20 -31.95
N ASP A 709 26.47 -21.49 -30.83
CA ASP A 709 26.90 -22.09 -29.57
C ASP A 709 25.82 -23.08 -29.09
N PRO A 710 26.15 -24.36 -28.87
CA PRO A 710 25.15 -25.35 -28.48
C PRO A 710 24.73 -25.25 -27.01
N ASN A 711 25.42 -24.46 -26.19
CA ASN A 711 25.21 -24.41 -24.75
C ASN A 711 24.39 -23.18 -24.31
N ILE A 712 24.52 -22.07 -25.04
CA ILE A 712 23.93 -20.76 -24.70
C ILE A 712 22.61 -20.57 -25.46
N GLY A 713 21.53 -20.33 -24.72
CA GLY A 713 20.17 -20.22 -25.26
C GLY A 713 19.47 -18.88 -25.02
N GLN A 714 20.00 -18.02 -24.15
CA GLN A 714 19.44 -16.69 -23.89
C GLN A 714 20.52 -15.61 -23.90
N PHE A 715 20.18 -14.46 -24.48
CA PHE A 715 21.10 -13.35 -24.60
C PHE A 715 20.53 -12.10 -23.93
N ALA A 716 21.23 -11.66 -22.89
CA ALA A 716 20.93 -10.48 -22.13
C ALA A 716 21.56 -9.27 -22.84
N MET A 717 20.74 -8.38 -23.37
CA MET A 717 21.19 -7.22 -24.14
C MET A 717 21.21 -5.96 -23.29
N GLN A 718 22.12 -5.06 -23.67
CA GLN A 718 22.23 -3.70 -23.18
C GLN A 718 21.90 -2.70 -24.29
N ILE A 719 21.06 -1.72 -23.96
CA ILE A 719 20.60 -0.68 -24.89
C ILE A 719 20.96 0.70 -24.31
N ASN A 720 21.95 1.36 -24.91
CA ASN A 720 22.60 2.53 -24.30
C ASN A 720 21.83 3.85 -24.38
N SER A 721 20.75 3.94 -25.16
CA SER A 721 20.07 5.24 -25.38
C SER A 721 18.56 5.21 -25.68
N PRO A 722 17.73 4.27 -25.17
CA PRO A 722 16.29 4.39 -25.34
C PRO A 722 15.74 5.44 -24.37
N SER A 723 15.26 6.58 -24.87
CA SER A 723 14.62 7.61 -24.04
C SER A 723 13.09 7.50 -24.02
N THR A 724 12.52 6.71 -24.93
CA THR A 724 11.07 6.51 -25.06
C THR A 724 10.70 5.04 -25.25
N PRO A 725 9.44 4.64 -24.94
CA PRO A 725 8.94 3.30 -25.27
C PRO A 725 9.07 2.94 -26.76
N THR A 726 8.93 3.92 -27.67
CA THR A 726 9.07 3.67 -29.11
C THR A 726 10.50 3.37 -29.50
N GLU A 727 11.47 4.11 -28.97
CA GLU A 727 12.89 3.83 -29.20
C GLU A 727 13.29 2.47 -28.62
N MET A 728 12.84 2.16 -27.41
CA MET A 728 12.99 0.84 -26.81
C MET A 728 12.48 -0.26 -27.75
N HIS A 729 11.25 -0.13 -28.24
CA HIS A 729 10.65 -1.12 -29.16
C HIS A 729 11.50 -1.30 -30.43
N VAL A 730 11.96 -0.20 -31.04
CA VAL A 730 12.76 -0.23 -32.27
C VAL A 730 14.12 -0.92 -32.06
N GLU A 731 14.82 -0.63 -30.96
CA GLU A 731 16.11 -1.25 -30.68
C GLU A 731 15.97 -2.75 -30.40
N VAL A 732 14.95 -3.15 -29.64
CA VAL A 732 14.66 -4.57 -29.40
C VAL A 732 14.26 -5.28 -30.70
N LEU A 733 13.50 -4.65 -31.60
CA LEU A 733 13.19 -5.22 -32.91
C LEU A 733 14.44 -5.44 -33.77
N LYS A 734 15.44 -4.55 -33.70
CA LYS A 734 16.73 -4.78 -34.38
C LYS A 734 17.43 -6.00 -33.81
N ALA A 735 17.45 -6.14 -32.48
CA ALA A 735 18.00 -7.31 -31.81
C ALA A 735 17.28 -8.60 -32.24
N TRP A 736 15.95 -8.58 -32.25
CA TRP A 736 15.11 -9.68 -32.71
C TRP A 736 15.42 -10.10 -34.15
N ASN A 737 15.54 -9.14 -35.07
CA ASN A 737 15.87 -9.41 -36.47
C ASN A 737 17.29 -9.97 -36.62
N ASN A 738 18.25 -9.48 -35.82
CA ASN A 738 19.61 -10.03 -35.78
C ASN A 738 19.64 -11.46 -35.23
N ALA A 739 18.79 -11.77 -34.25
CA ALA A 739 18.63 -13.12 -33.72
C ALA A 739 18.12 -14.08 -34.78
N SER A 740 17.23 -13.61 -35.66
CA SER A 740 16.71 -14.36 -36.81
C SER A 740 16.13 -15.73 -36.41
N GLY A 741 15.46 -15.79 -35.25
CA GLY A 741 14.82 -17.01 -34.73
C GLY A 741 15.81 -18.08 -34.24
N ARG A 742 17.05 -17.71 -33.88
CA ARG A 742 18.07 -18.68 -33.41
C ARG A 742 18.16 -18.78 -31.90
N TYR A 743 17.80 -17.72 -31.20
CA TYR A 743 18.00 -17.61 -29.76
C TYR A 743 17.09 -16.58 -29.13
N ASN A 744 16.91 -16.72 -27.83
CA ASN A 744 16.07 -15.84 -27.03
C ASN A 744 16.80 -14.56 -26.58
N LEU A 745 16.01 -13.50 -26.37
CA LEU A 745 16.46 -12.18 -25.99
C LEU A 745 15.86 -11.75 -24.64
N ASN A 746 16.69 -11.19 -23.76
CA ASN A 746 16.27 -10.48 -22.55
C ASN A 746 16.78 -9.03 -22.63
N MET A 747 15.87 -8.05 -22.65
CA MET A 747 16.23 -6.65 -22.42
C MET A 747 16.65 -6.56 -20.97
N SER A 748 17.97 -6.56 -20.73
CA SER A 748 18.55 -6.71 -19.40
C SER A 748 19.08 -5.41 -18.84
N GLU A 749 19.50 -4.55 -19.76
CA GLU A 749 19.99 -3.25 -19.40
C GLU A 749 19.53 -2.22 -20.43
N ALA A 750 18.92 -1.15 -19.97
CA ALA A 750 18.53 -0.04 -20.82
C ALA A 750 18.79 1.29 -20.11
N ALA A 751 19.63 2.12 -20.72
CA ALA A 751 19.95 3.42 -20.15
C ALA A 751 18.67 4.27 -19.98
N ASN A 752 18.59 5.00 -18.87
CA ASN A 752 17.47 5.89 -18.54
C ASN A 752 16.12 5.19 -18.33
N GLN A 753 16.12 3.90 -17.99
CA GLN A 753 14.86 3.22 -17.66
C GLN A 753 14.27 3.81 -16.36
N PRO A 754 13.03 4.33 -16.40
CA PRO A 754 12.43 4.95 -15.23
C PRO A 754 12.01 3.89 -14.21
N ILE A 755 11.76 4.32 -12.96
CA ILE A 755 11.20 3.48 -11.89
C ILE A 755 9.71 3.77 -11.61
N ASP A 756 9.16 4.78 -12.30
CA ASP A 756 7.78 5.21 -12.16
C ASP A 756 6.85 4.52 -13.19
N SER A 757 5.59 4.97 -13.23
CA SER A 757 4.56 4.43 -14.12
C SER A 757 4.90 4.42 -15.62
N SER A 758 5.85 5.24 -16.08
CA SER A 758 6.29 5.27 -17.47
C SER A 758 7.12 4.04 -17.85
N ALA A 759 7.73 3.38 -16.87
CA ALA A 759 8.57 2.21 -17.07
C ALA A 759 7.77 1.00 -17.55
N ARG A 760 6.52 0.88 -17.09
CA ARG A 760 5.55 -0.10 -17.61
C ARG A 760 5.45 -0.04 -19.13
N LYS A 761 5.38 1.15 -19.73
CA LYS A 761 5.26 1.32 -21.19
C LYS A 761 6.53 0.86 -21.91
N MET A 762 7.71 1.11 -21.34
CA MET A 762 8.97 0.59 -21.88
C MET A 762 9.04 -0.94 -21.78
N ASN A 763 8.58 -1.52 -20.68
CA ASN A 763 8.55 -2.98 -20.50
C ASN A 763 7.60 -3.64 -21.51
N TRP A 764 6.40 -3.07 -21.72
CA TRP A 764 5.49 -3.54 -22.77
C TRP A 764 6.07 -3.36 -24.17
N ALA A 765 6.76 -2.25 -24.44
CA ALA A 765 7.43 -2.03 -25.71
C ALA A 765 8.50 -3.11 -26.01
N ALA A 766 9.37 -3.41 -25.04
CA ALA A 766 10.37 -4.48 -25.18
C ALA A 766 9.71 -5.86 -25.36
N ALA A 767 8.68 -6.16 -24.57
CA ALA A 767 7.96 -7.42 -24.65
C ALA A 767 7.27 -7.62 -26.01
N MET A 768 6.61 -6.59 -26.52
CA MET A 768 5.95 -6.63 -27.84
C MET A 768 6.95 -6.69 -29.00
N ALA A 769 8.22 -6.31 -28.77
CA ALA A 769 9.32 -6.47 -29.73
C ALA A 769 10.03 -7.83 -29.62
N GLY A 770 9.58 -8.71 -28.71
CA GLY A 770 10.06 -10.09 -28.63
C GLY A 770 11.11 -10.37 -27.54
N ALA A 771 11.30 -9.50 -26.56
CA ALA A 771 12.25 -9.72 -25.47
C ALA A 771 11.59 -9.90 -24.10
N TYR A 772 12.26 -10.63 -23.21
CA TYR A 772 11.98 -10.55 -21.77
C TYR A 772 12.52 -9.25 -21.16
N VAL A 773 12.23 -9.01 -19.89
CA VAL A 773 12.58 -7.75 -19.22
C VAL A 773 13.25 -8.02 -17.87
N THR A 774 14.50 -7.60 -17.72
CA THR A 774 15.09 -7.26 -16.42
C THR A 774 15.53 -5.80 -16.50
N ALA A 775 15.00 -4.96 -15.62
CA ALA A 775 15.09 -3.51 -15.78
C ALA A 775 16.30 -2.91 -15.05
N LEU A 776 17.15 -2.16 -15.77
CA LEU A 776 18.28 -1.43 -15.17
C LEU A 776 17.79 -0.37 -14.18
N GLY A 777 18.54 -0.14 -13.12
CA GLY A 777 18.27 0.82 -12.04
C GLY A 777 17.26 0.32 -11.01
N TRP A 778 16.62 -0.82 -11.27
CA TRP A 778 15.61 -1.39 -10.40
C TRP A 778 16.28 -2.33 -9.40
N THR A 779 16.26 -1.95 -8.14
CA THR A 779 16.53 -2.86 -7.02
C THR A 779 15.21 -3.23 -6.35
N ILE A 780 15.17 -4.36 -5.65
CA ILE A 780 13.92 -4.80 -5.00
C ILE A 780 13.50 -3.81 -3.90
N ASP A 781 14.43 -3.21 -3.17
CA ASP A 781 14.16 -2.22 -2.12
C ASP A 781 13.72 -0.86 -2.67
N ASN A 782 14.38 -0.33 -3.71
CA ASN A 782 14.08 1.00 -4.26
C ASN A 782 12.83 1.04 -5.14
N THR A 783 12.47 -0.09 -5.77
CA THR A 783 11.40 -0.11 -6.77
C THR A 783 10.03 -0.06 -6.07
N PRO A 784 9.14 0.86 -6.44
CA PRO A 784 7.79 0.89 -5.89
C PRO A 784 7.06 -0.43 -6.12
N LYS A 785 6.25 -0.85 -5.15
CA LYS A 785 5.52 -2.13 -5.24
C LYS A 785 4.58 -2.15 -6.44
N GLU A 786 4.01 -1.00 -6.76
CA GLU A 786 3.09 -0.76 -7.87
C GLU A 786 3.78 -1.01 -9.22
N THR A 787 5.02 -0.56 -9.35
CA THR A 787 5.87 -0.82 -10.53
C THR A 787 6.17 -2.32 -10.68
N LEU A 788 6.41 -3.04 -9.57
CA LEU A 788 6.56 -4.50 -9.59
C LEU A 788 5.24 -5.20 -9.95
N VAL A 789 4.10 -4.69 -9.48
CA VAL A 789 2.77 -5.19 -9.86
C VAL A 789 2.52 -5.03 -11.36
N ASP A 790 2.97 -3.93 -11.96
CA ASP A 790 2.89 -3.71 -13.40
C ASP A 790 3.70 -4.74 -14.19
N CYS A 791 4.93 -5.06 -13.75
CA CYS A 791 5.69 -6.20 -14.28
C CYS A 791 4.92 -7.52 -14.15
N GLY A 792 4.31 -7.75 -12.99
CA GLY A 792 3.53 -8.98 -12.76
C GLY A 792 2.30 -9.10 -13.65
N ARG A 793 1.64 -8.00 -13.98
CA ARG A 793 0.54 -7.99 -14.95
C ARG A 793 1.03 -8.38 -16.35
N LEU A 794 2.19 -7.87 -16.77
CA LEU A 794 2.83 -8.24 -18.03
C LEU A 794 3.15 -9.75 -18.07
N VAL A 795 3.82 -10.28 -17.04
CA VAL A 795 4.14 -11.71 -16.91
C VAL A 795 2.88 -12.57 -17.01
N ASN A 796 1.89 -12.29 -16.15
CA ASN A 796 0.66 -13.07 -16.10
C ASN A 796 -0.12 -13.02 -17.41
N PHE A 797 -0.14 -11.88 -18.10
CA PHE A 797 -0.78 -11.76 -19.39
C PHE A 797 -0.06 -12.60 -20.44
N MET A 798 1.25 -12.41 -20.59
CA MET A 798 2.07 -13.12 -21.58
C MET A 798 2.01 -14.64 -21.41
N GLU A 799 2.15 -15.16 -20.19
CA GLU A 799 2.04 -16.60 -19.89
C GLU A 799 0.64 -17.17 -20.15
N SER A 800 -0.39 -16.33 -20.17
CA SER A 800 -1.77 -16.75 -20.45
C SER A 800 -2.12 -16.81 -21.95
N THR A 801 -1.14 -16.53 -22.82
CA THR A 801 -1.33 -16.50 -24.28
C THR A 801 -0.67 -17.71 -24.96
N THR A 802 -0.46 -17.63 -26.27
CA THR A 802 0.41 -18.55 -27.04
C THR A 802 1.68 -17.85 -27.51
N LEU A 803 2.27 -17.02 -26.63
CA LEU A 803 3.44 -16.18 -26.92
C LEU A 803 4.55 -16.92 -27.68
N ASN A 804 4.87 -18.14 -27.24
CA ASN A 804 5.95 -18.95 -27.81
C ASN A 804 5.74 -19.38 -29.27
N LYS A 805 4.59 -19.07 -29.87
CA LYS A 805 4.27 -19.30 -31.29
C LYS A 805 4.20 -18.01 -32.10
N MET A 806 4.49 -16.87 -31.49
CA MET A 806 4.31 -15.55 -32.10
C MET A 806 5.66 -14.91 -32.42
N SER A 807 5.62 -13.95 -33.36
CA SER A 807 6.72 -13.03 -33.65
C SER A 807 6.20 -11.59 -33.71
N PRO A 808 7.05 -10.57 -33.50
CA PRO A 808 6.70 -9.18 -33.75
C PRO A 808 6.30 -8.97 -35.21
N ARG A 809 5.11 -8.40 -35.44
CA ARG A 809 4.45 -8.24 -36.73
C ARG A 809 3.69 -6.92 -36.83
N ASP A 810 4.37 -5.83 -36.50
CA ASP A 810 3.82 -4.47 -36.59
C ASP A 810 3.36 -4.10 -38.01
N ASP A 811 3.88 -4.77 -39.05
CA ASP A 811 3.39 -4.64 -40.42
C ASP A 811 1.89 -4.97 -40.55
N LEU A 812 1.38 -5.86 -39.68
CA LEU A 812 -0.02 -6.24 -39.59
C LEU A 812 -0.84 -5.34 -38.65
N ALA A 813 -0.23 -4.44 -37.88
CA ALA A 813 -0.96 -3.49 -37.06
C ALA A 813 -1.75 -2.48 -37.91
N SER A 814 -2.93 -2.06 -37.44
CA SER A 814 -3.74 -1.00 -38.06
C SER A 814 -4.62 -0.29 -37.03
N ALA A 815 -5.31 0.77 -37.46
CA ALA A 815 -6.11 1.64 -36.59
C ALA A 815 -5.28 2.14 -35.39
N GLY A 816 -5.73 1.90 -34.16
CA GLY A 816 -5.04 2.33 -32.94
C GLY A 816 -4.07 1.31 -32.34
N THR A 817 -3.82 0.18 -33.00
CA THR A 817 -2.80 -0.79 -32.56
C THR A 817 -1.41 -0.21 -32.76
N GLN A 818 -0.64 -0.13 -31.67
CA GLN A 818 0.71 0.42 -31.69
C GLN A 818 1.76 -0.66 -31.99
N TYR A 819 1.69 -1.78 -31.27
CA TYR A 819 2.59 -2.93 -31.46
C TYR A 819 1.77 -4.22 -31.56
N LEU A 820 2.28 -5.19 -32.34
CA LEU A 820 1.60 -6.47 -32.56
C LEU A 820 2.58 -7.64 -32.50
N LEU A 821 2.26 -8.65 -31.69
CA LEU A 821 2.81 -10.00 -31.82
C LEU A 821 1.79 -10.86 -32.56
N ALA A 822 2.22 -11.70 -33.50
CA ALA A 822 1.30 -12.54 -34.25
C ALA A 822 1.88 -13.93 -34.57
N ASN A 823 0.99 -14.92 -34.53
CA ASN A 823 1.02 -16.14 -35.32
C ASN A 823 -0.05 -16.00 -36.41
N PRO A 824 0.30 -15.48 -37.60
CA PRO A 824 -0.67 -15.03 -38.59
C PRO A 824 -1.73 -16.11 -38.93
N GLY A 825 -3.00 -15.72 -38.82
CA GLY A 825 -4.15 -16.59 -39.06
C GLY A 825 -4.59 -17.42 -37.85
N GLN A 826 -3.80 -17.48 -36.78
CA GLN A 826 -4.08 -18.31 -35.59
C GLN A 826 -4.24 -17.49 -34.32
N SER A 827 -3.29 -16.62 -34.00
CA SER A 827 -3.33 -15.85 -32.75
C SER A 827 -2.54 -14.55 -32.82
N TYR A 828 -2.94 -13.58 -31.99
CA TYR A 828 -2.40 -12.22 -32.00
C TYR A 828 -2.38 -11.65 -30.59
N ILE A 829 -1.40 -10.81 -30.28
CA ILE A 829 -1.44 -9.87 -29.15
C ILE A 829 -1.31 -8.47 -29.74
N ALA A 830 -2.32 -7.63 -29.57
CA ALA A 830 -2.30 -6.23 -29.98
C ALA A 830 -2.20 -5.34 -28.75
N TYR A 831 -1.28 -4.38 -28.78
CA TYR A 831 -1.05 -3.44 -27.69
C TYR A 831 -1.20 -1.99 -28.16
N SER A 832 -1.72 -1.12 -27.29
CA SER A 832 -1.72 0.32 -27.48
C SER A 832 -1.46 1.03 -26.15
N ALA A 833 -0.47 1.93 -26.11
CA ALA A 833 -0.13 2.68 -24.90
C ALA A 833 -1.17 3.76 -24.56
N SER A 834 -1.97 4.16 -25.55
CA SER A 834 -3.05 5.15 -25.43
C SER A 834 -3.96 5.06 -26.65
N LEU A 835 -4.89 4.10 -26.62
CA LEU A 835 -5.78 3.80 -27.74
C LEU A 835 -6.68 4.99 -28.10
N SER A 836 -6.59 5.44 -29.34
CA SER A 836 -7.52 6.36 -29.98
C SER A 836 -8.34 5.62 -31.04
N GLY A 837 -9.55 5.19 -30.68
CA GLY A 837 -10.44 4.43 -31.57
C GLY A 837 -10.38 2.92 -31.31
N ASP A 838 -10.19 2.14 -32.37
CA ASP A 838 -10.30 0.68 -32.36
C ASP A 838 -8.93 0.00 -32.42
N ILE A 839 -8.83 -1.22 -31.89
CA ILE A 839 -7.69 -2.11 -32.15
C ILE A 839 -7.84 -2.70 -33.54
N GLY A 840 -6.90 -2.42 -34.44
CA GLY A 840 -6.93 -2.88 -35.83
C GLY A 840 -5.86 -3.92 -36.12
N ILE A 841 -6.21 -4.95 -36.89
CA ILE A 841 -5.28 -5.97 -37.39
C ILE A 841 -5.56 -6.24 -38.87
N LYS A 842 -4.54 -6.16 -39.71
CA LYS A 842 -4.59 -6.45 -41.15
C LYS A 842 -4.54 -7.95 -41.41
N ASN A 843 -5.08 -8.37 -42.55
CA ASN A 843 -4.92 -9.72 -43.09
C ASN A 843 -5.33 -10.84 -42.13
N MET A 844 -6.35 -10.63 -41.29
CA MET A 844 -6.90 -11.70 -40.46
C MET A 844 -7.61 -12.74 -41.34
N SER A 845 -7.54 -14.01 -40.95
CA SER A 845 -8.34 -15.06 -41.59
C SER A 845 -9.76 -15.05 -41.04
N ALA A 846 -10.75 -15.36 -41.87
CA ALA A 846 -12.11 -15.55 -41.37
C ALA A 846 -12.18 -16.73 -40.37
N GLY A 847 -13.01 -16.59 -39.34
CA GLY A 847 -13.21 -17.65 -38.36
C GLY A 847 -13.88 -17.18 -37.07
N THR A 848 -13.94 -18.10 -36.12
CA THR A 848 -14.40 -17.84 -34.76
C THR A 848 -13.19 -17.64 -33.86
N TYR A 849 -13.21 -16.60 -33.03
CA TYR A 849 -12.10 -16.22 -32.17
C TYR A 849 -12.57 -15.96 -30.74
N SER A 850 -11.64 -16.14 -29.80
CA SER A 850 -11.75 -15.69 -28.41
C SER A 850 -10.80 -14.51 -28.17
N PHE A 851 -11.27 -13.47 -27.49
CA PHE A 851 -10.50 -12.27 -27.18
C PHE A 851 -10.34 -12.17 -25.66
N LYS A 852 -9.13 -11.95 -25.18
CA LYS A 852 -8.82 -11.61 -23.79
C LYS A 852 -8.23 -10.21 -23.75
N TRP A 853 -9.07 -9.24 -23.39
CA TRP A 853 -8.67 -7.86 -23.19
C TRP A 853 -8.05 -7.68 -21.81
N LEU A 854 -7.07 -6.80 -21.71
CA LEU A 854 -6.42 -6.39 -20.47
C LEU A 854 -6.35 -4.87 -20.43
N ASP A 855 -6.95 -4.28 -19.41
CA ASP A 855 -6.61 -2.95 -18.95
C ASP A 855 -5.28 -3.02 -18.19
N ILE A 856 -4.26 -2.37 -18.76
CA ILE A 856 -2.88 -2.52 -18.30
C ILE A 856 -2.66 -1.82 -16.95
N LEU A 857 -3.39 -0.73 -16.68
CA LEU A 857 -3.24 0.08 -15.46
C LEU A 857 -3.87 -0.57 -14.23
N THR A 858 -5.00 -1.24 -14.43
CA THR A 858 -5.80 -1.81 -13.34
C THR A 858 -5.57 -3.31 -13.20
N GLY A 859 -5.12 -3.98 -14.27
CA GLY A 859 -5.06 -5.44 -14.37
C GLY A 859 -6.42 -6.07 -14.63
N TYR A 860 -7.47 -5.26 -14.83
CA TYR A 860 -8.80 -5.76 -15.16
C TYR A 860 -8.77 -6.44 -16.52
N SER A 861 -9.32 -7.66 -16.60
CA SER A 861 -9.36 -8.44 -17.84
C SER A 861 -10.77 -8.84 -18.22
N LEU A 862 -11.05 -8.87 -19.52
CA LEU A 862 -12.35 -9.18 -20.08
C LEU A 862 -12.20 -10.21 -21.20
N THR A 863 -12.89 -11.35 -21.07
CA THR A 863 -12.87 -12.39 -22.10
C THR A 863 -14.16 -12.39 -22.93
N GLN A 864 -14.02 -12.30 -24.25
CA GLN A 864 -15.10 -12.54 -25.20
C GLN A 864 -14.82 -13.87 -25.91
N THR A 865 -15.85 -14.69 -26.10
CA THR A 865 -15.73 -15.97 -26.82
C THR A 865 -16.65 -15.96 -28.03
N ARG A 866 -16.37 -16.84 -28.98
CA ARG A 866 -17.15 -17.04 -30.20
C ARG A 866 -17.32 -15.78 -31.05
N VAL A 867 -16.34 -14.88 -31.03
CA VAL A 867 -16.33 -13.66 -31.83
C VAL A 867 -16.15 -14.04 -33.31
N GLN A 868 -17.13 -13.69 -34.13
CA GLN A 868 -17.05 -13.92 -35.57
C GLN A 868 -16.18 -12.83 -36.22
N VAL A 869 -15.10 -13.25 -36.86
CA VAL A 869 -14.13 -12.37 -37.52
C VAL A 869 -14.15 -12.65 -39.02
N LEU A 870 -14.28 -11.59 -39.82
CA LEU A 870 -14.22 -11.70 -41.29
C LEU A 870 -12.76 -11.69 -41.77
N SER A 871 -12.53 -12.16 -43.00
CA SER A 871 -11.21 -12.08 -43.61
C SER A 871 -10.83 -10.64 -43.95
N GLY A 872 -9.54 -10.30 -43.83
CA GLY A 872 -8.99 -8.99 -44.21
C GLY A 872 -8.67 -8.12 -42.99
N THR A 873 -8.71 -6.80 -43.17
CA THR A 873 -8.45 -5.85 -42.07
C THR A 873 -9.67 -5.73 -41.16
N GLN A 874 -9.48 -5.95 -39.88
CA GLN A 874 -10.54 -5.94 -38.86
C GLN A 874 -10.22 -4.93 -37.78
N ASN A 875 -11.26 -4.22 -37.33
CA ASN A 875 -11.19 -3.23 -36.27
C ASN A 875 -12.11 -3.66 -35.13
N PHE A 876 -11.56 -3.78 -33.93
CA PHE A 876 -12.25 -4.23 -32.73
C PHE A 876 -12.40 -3.07 -31.76
N LYS A 877 -13.64 -2.74 -31.45
CA LYS A 877 -13.96 -1.69 -30.49
C LYS A 877 -13.50 -2.07 -29.09
N LEU A 878 -12.96 -1.10 -28.38
CA LEU A 878 -12.61 -1.24 -26.97
C LEU A 878 -13.88 -1.56 -26.17
N PRO A 879 -13.92 -2.68 -25.42
CA PRO A 879 -15.07 -3.01 -24.58
C PRO A 879 -15.24 -2.04 -23.39
N PRO A 880 -16.47 -1.83 -22.88
CA PRO A 880 -16.69 -1.04 -21.68
C PRO A 880 -15.90 -1.56 -20.47
N GLY A 881 -15.25 -0.67 -19.73
CA GLY A 881 -14.46 -1.00 -18.55
C GLY A 881 -12.99 -1.32 -18.81
N ILE A 882 -12.56 -1.42 -20.07
CA ILE A 882 -11.14 -1.48 -20.43
C ILE A 882 -10.64 -0.07 -20.72
N GLY A 883 -9.57 0.34 -20.05
CA GLY A 883 -8.90 1.62 -20.23
C GLY A 883 -8.14 1.73 -21.55
N LYS A 884 -7.58 2.92 -21.82
CA LYS A 884 -6.92 3.22 -23.09
C LYS A 884 -5.51 2.65 -23.22
N GLU A 885 -4.83 2.36 -22.11
CA GLU A 885 -3.60 1.57 -22.13
C GLU A 885 -4.02 0.10 -22.06
N VAL A 886 -3.96 -0.59 -23.20
CA VAL A 886 -4.67 -1.86 -23.40
C VAL A 886 -3.83 -2.86 -24.18
N ALA A 887 -3.97 -4.13 -23.81
CA ALA A 887 -3.59 -5.26 -24.63
C ALA A 887 -4.79 -6.17 -24.90
N VAL A 888 -4.82 -6.84 -26.04
CA VAL A 888 -5.79 -7.89 -26.32
C VAL A 888 -5.10 -9.08 -26.94
N PHE A 889 -5.30 -10.25 -26.33
CA PHE A 889 -4.92 -11.54 -26.90
C PHE A 889 -6.11 -12.10 -27.68
N ILE A 890 -5.90 -12.39 -28.96
CA ILE A 890 -6.93 -12.89 -29.88
C ILE A 890 -6.50 -14.27 -30.35
N LEU A 891 -7.31 -15.29 -30.10
CA LEU A 891 -7.02 -16.69 -30.43
C LEU A 891 -8.15 -17.28 -31.27
N LYS A 892 -7.81 -17.91 -32.39
CA LYS A 892 -8.76 -18.65 -33.22
C LYS A 892 -9.23 -19.91 -32.47
N GLU A 893 -10.54 -20.09 -32.38
CA GLU A 893 -11.19 -21.23 -31.71
C GLU A 893 -11.17 -22.51 -32.55
#